data_AF-A0A7J4MA81-F1
#
_entry.id   AF-A0A7J4MA81-F1
#
_cell.length_a   1.000
_cell.length_b   1.000
_cell.length_c   1.000
_cell.angle_alpha   90.00
_cell.angle_beta   90.00
_cell.angle_gamma   90.00
#
_symmetry.space_group_name_H-M   'P 1'
#
loop_
_entity.id
_entity.type
_entity.pdbx_description
1 polymer ?
#
loop_
_entity_poly.entity_id
_entity_poly.type
_entity_poly.pdbx_seq_one_letter_code
_entity_poly.pdbx_strand_id
1 'polypeptide(L)'
;DAIAAQATLILLLVGSAAGGLYGELGVVLMIAFGTMVLHGMALLRGTGNLASLGIAASYLWVGVHALSDGWVVLGLHLVPLEDDVLTFLLMASITGMNAVMATRFARHDNWFSAALQAMGLGRPGLWAVSVGLGMIGATLSVAANREDVGYALAQVALLLTAFSGSYLAVRGVPWASLQPWVLWIPSLLTLAIIPMVTLNLDVSGLSVYALHAGLMVASASVVVLRHEASVSDHVLWMGSVALVVLLTLLVPSGTGDTGQPLLVGGVLVVWTGLGWLALRRDAPSLAGTAVVSPWVWALLFVGDLDDRLLSSDIVTIELSSAVLAFFLAGSTAITYAVNLRLGDTGVNLGRNFTGGTELSARIRDAGSLDLWTAGAALTVLTVLVSLLGEGLPLELGLLFIVTPMLVEALVAFLGGRRHHPRRTLVMTGVASLAVVWNLGHASILGGALLVSIGLLMVDGARRKDLVENLDELEGMDVDEGGLHALLLGFLMLMALVRWLQPEQGTVDGLGLSNDAGALGAAVAVSLAMFARREVLSGRLITNVLCALGLLVAMLLVSLEAQLPWLQASLGLMFIGTGGWLSVQGEMRSALQTTARIEQRRKEHTEIEARRAAFANRLGQADSATMHRMDNTSEGAALDVADSASLRRTAERATARRPKAQPAEGDLDGLEHRPSILMAFIGATSLSGAVWSWLGGNHAMALATTALLITAFIGLARWSADRLSMPLPQVMGIDAPVALGLAGLVLVEITGRVGGFVVVLSDQVHLLAFVLGALMVASMHVLGRDQLGLRLPAFADALLWTLVAGRIVTLFVGGEVPVPLQIDPFAGETLAWVLPMLVLEATLLGLVLLHEWVEGIRRRRDLPDQRGSGGRAMTALLAVPLSFGPAGLLALSLGFRRGVLWRQPAVPLLTGASLPMAWASLVFWLGPSLGLDLPGLVPAALVVGGLSLLVAAWTVVAERPLWLAAALQGGHVLLIPAAWGGYGLTGAVVALLILSGWSWIVGILVLRRSWRVIGLANLLGAWT
;
A
#
# COMPACT_ATOMS: atom_id res chain seq x y z
N ASP A 1 61.11 33.82 -7.26
CA ASP A 1 60.27 32.78 -7.89
C ASP A 1 59.49 33.31 -9.08
N ALA A 2 58.67 34.37 -8.94
CA ALA A 2 57.85 34.91 -10.04
C ALA A 2 58.63 35.21 -11.34
N ILE A 3 59.78 35.89 -11.24
CA ILE A 3 60.63 36.20 -12.42
C ILE A 3 61.17 34.93 -13.08
N ALA A 4 61.61 33.95 -12.28
CA ALA A 4 62.13 32.67 -12.79
C ALA A 4 61.02 31.84 -13.45
N ALA A 5 59.82 31.82 -12.84
CA ALA A 5 58.63 31.20 -13.41
C ALA A 5 58.24 31.83 -14.76
N GLN A 6 58.15 33.16 -14.83
CA GLN A 6 57.83 33.87 -16.07
C GLN A 6 58.87 33.61 -17.17
N ALA A 7 60.16 33.71 -16.85
CA ALA A 7 61.23 33.47 -17.82
C ALA A 7 61.20 32.03 -18.38
N THR A 8 60.91 31.03 -17.54
CA THR A 8 60.85 29.64 -18.00
C THR A 8 59.55 29.28 -18.71
N LEU A 9 58.41 29.89 -18.36
CA LEU A 9 57.18 29.76 -19.14
C LEU A 9 57.33 30.38 -20.53
N ILE A 10 57.99 31.54 -20.63
CA ILE A 10 58.36 32.15 -21.91
C ILE A 10 59.33 31.24 -22.66
N LEU A 11 60.29 30.61 -21.99
CA LEU A 11 61.19 29.65 -22.62
C LEU A 11 60.47 28.41 -23.16
N LEU A 12 59.47 27.89 -22.45
CA LEU A 12 58.61 26.79 -22.94
C LEU A 12 57.80 27.23 -24.16
N LEU A 13 57.24 28.45 -24.14
CA LEU A 13 56.53 29.05 -25.27
C LEU A 13 57.42 29.26 -26.49
N VAL A 14 58.64 29.78 -26.30
CA VAL A 14 59.66 29.91 -27.36
C VAL A 14 60.11 28.51 -27.83
N GLY A 15 60.18 27.55 -26.91
CA GLY A 15 60.47 26.15 -27.20
C GLY A 15 59.46 25.52 -28.16
N SER A 16 58.17 25.89 -28.07
CA SER A 16 57.16 25.48 -29.06
C SER A 16 57.46 26.00 -30.46
N ALA A 17 58.05 27.19 -30.59
CA ALA A 17 58.46 27.75 -31.88
C ALA A 17 59.61 26.97 -32.53
N ALA A 18 60.45 26.30 -31.72
CA ALA A 18 61.49 25.40 -32.23
C ALA A 18 60.89 24.20 -32.99
N GLY A 19 59.64 23.83 -32.68
CA GLY A 19 58.89 22.85 -33.47
C GLY A 19 58.74 23.23 -34.93
N GLY A 20 58.56 24.52 -35.24
CA GLY A 20 58.47 24.99 -36.62
C GLY A 20 59.74 24.79 -37.46
N LEU A 21 60.91 24.64 -36.81
CA LEU A 21 62.21 24.44 -37.48
C LEU A 21 62.71 22.99 -37.42
N TYR A 22 62.46 22.31 -36.29
CA TYR A 22 63.02 20.99 -35.99
C TYR A 22 61.95 19.90 -35.89
N GLY A 23 60.70 20.21 -36.26
CA GLY A 23 59.56 19.30 -36.19
C GLY A 23 59.24 18.86 -34.76
N GLU A 24 58.55 17.74 -34.66
CA GLU A 24 58.11 17.12 -33.41
C GLU A 24 59.26 16.91 -32.41
N LEU A 25 60.41 16.42 -32.87
CA LEU A 25 61.60 16.17 -32.04
C LEU A 25 62.09 17.46 -31.36
N GLY A 26 62.04 18.59 -32.07
CA GLY A 26 62.34 19.92 -31.52
C GLY A 26 61.43 20.29 -30.35
N VAL A 27 60.13 20.05 -30.48
CA VAL A 27 59.14 20.28 -29.43
C VAL A 27 59.45 19.41 -28.20
N VAL A 28 59.63 18.11 -28.41
CA VAL A 28 59.92 17.12 -27.35
C VAL A 28 61.16 17.50 -26.55
N LEU A 29 62.27 17.81 -27.23
CA LEU A 29 63.51 18.20 -26.56
C LEU A 29 63.35 19.51 -25.79
N MET A 30 62.63 20.49 -26.35
CA MET A 30 62.44 21.78 -25.68
C MET A 30 61.51 21.70 -24.47
N ILE A 31 60.47 20.84 -24.52
CA ILE A 31 59.62 20.57 -23.35
C ILE A 31 60.44 19.88 -22.26
N ALA A 32 61.21 18.84 -22.59
CA ALA A 32 62.06 18.13 -21.64
C ALA A 32 63.11 19.07 -21.02
N PHE A 33 63.76 19.91 -21.84
CA PHE A 33 64.75 20.89 -21.39
C PHE A 33 64.13 21.96 -20.49
N GLY A 34 63.02 22.58 -20.91
CA GLY A 34 62.30 23.57 -20.13
C GLY A 34 61.84 23.00 -18.78
N THR A 35 61.34 21.77 -18.78
CA THR A 35 60.97 21.04 -17.57
C THR A 35 62.17 20.81 -16.65
N MET A 36 63.33 20.42 -17.20
CA MET A 36 64.55 20.21 -16.43
C MET A 36 65.09 21.51 -15.84
N VAL A 37 65.06 22.62 -16.58
CA VAL A 37 65.46 23.95 -16.09
C VAL A 37 64.56 24.40 -14.95
N LEU A 38 63.24 24.24 -15.10
CA LEU A 38 62.27 24.68 -14.09
C LEU A 38 62.41 23.87 -12.79
N HIS A 39 62.49 22.53 -12.90
CA HIS A 39 62.73 21.67 -11.74
C HIS A 39 64.13 21.83 -11.14
N GLY A 40 65.16 22.05 -11.98
CA GLY A 40 66.53 22.34 -11.54
C GLY A 40 66.61 23.62 -10.72
N MET A 41 65.94 24.69 -11.15
CA MET A 41 65.83 25.92 -10.36
C MET A 41 65.06 25.71 -9.06
N ALA A 42 64.00 24.91 -9.07
CA ALA A 42 63.27 24.56 -7.84
C ALA A 42 64.17 23.83 -6.84
N LEU A 43 65.00 22.90 -7.31
CA LEU A 43 66.00 22.19 -6.49
C LEU A 43 67.08 23.13 -5.93
N LEU A 44 67.65 23.99 -6.77
CA LEU A 44 68.71 24.92 -6.38
C LEU A 44 68.22 25.98 -5.37
N ARG A 45 66.98 26.44 -5.52
CA ARG A 45 66.39 27.46 -4.66
C ARG A 45 65.64 26.92 -3.45
N GLY A 46 65.30 25.63 -3.44
CA GLY A 46 64.52 25.02 -2.36
C GLY A 46 63.07 25.52 -2.30
N THR A 47 62.47 25.90 -3.44
CA THR A 47 61.16 26.59 -3.46
C THR A 47 60.03 25.69 -3.95
N GLY A 48 58.97 25.56 -3.16
CA GLY A 48 57.74 24.85 -3.55
C GLY A 48 56.99 25.51 -4.72
N ASN A 49 57.05 26.85 -4.84
CA ASN A 49 56.40 27.59 -5.93
C ASN A 49 56.86 27.16 -7.33
N LEU A 50 58.18 27.06 -7.54
CA LEU A 50 58.75 26.63 -8.81
C LEU A 50 58.50 25.15 -9.04
N ALA A 51 58.60 24.30 -8.00
CA ALA A 51 58.29 22.88 -8.12
C ALA A 51 56.83 22.64 -8.55
N SER A 52 55.86 23.30 -7.90
CA SER A 52 54.44 23.15 -8.23
C SER A 52 54.10 23.66 -9.62
N LEU A 53 54.72 24.76 -10.05
CA LEU A 53 54.54 25.30 -11.40
C LEU A 53 55.16 24.39 -12.46
N GLY A 54 56.34 23.79 -12.18
CA GLY A 54 57.00 22.86 -13.09
C GLY A 54 56.16 21.63 -13.39
N ILE A 55 55.56 21.05 -12.34
CA ILE A 55 54.66 19.90 -12.46
C ILE A 55 53.44 20.25 -13.32
N ALA A 56 52.82 21.40 -13.07
CA ALA A 56 51.63 21.82 -13.81
C ALA A 56 51.93 22.20 -15.27
N ALA A 57 52.95 23.03 -15.49
CA ALA A 57 53.27 23.59 -16.80
C ALA A 57 53.81 22.53 -17.76
N SER A 58 54.63 21.59 -17.28
CA SER A 58 55.21 20.53 -18.13
C SER A 58 54.13 19.63 -18.75
N TYR A 59 53.15 19.17 -17.96
CA TYR A 59 52.04 18.38 -18.49
C TYR A 59 51.07 19.18 -19.34
N LEU A 60 50.78 20.43 -18.95
CA LEU A 60 49.91 21.28 -19.77
C LEU A 60 50.50 21.46 -21.17
N TRP A 61 51.82 21.63 -21.27
CA TRP A 61 52.49 21.81 -22.56
C TRP A 61 52.50 20.53 -23.41
N VAL A 62 52.74 19.37 -22.80
CA VAL A 62 52.59 18.07 -23.48
C VAL A 62 51.16 17.91 -24.01
N GLY A 63 50.16 18.18 -23.16
CA GLY A 63 48.75 18.06 -23.55
C GLY A 63 48.32 19.04 -24.65
N VAL A 64 48.80 20.28 -24.61
CA VAL A 64 48.53 21.28 -25.66
C VAL A 64 49.09 20.85 -27.01
N HIS A 65 50.31 20.32 -27.04
CA HIS A 65 50.93 19.83 -28.29
C HIS A 65 50.36 18.48 -28.75
N ALA A 66 49.83 17.67 -27.84
CA ALA A 66 49.11 16.45 -28.21
C ALA A 66 47.74 16.77 -28.86
N LEU A 67 47.03 17.81 -28.40
CA LEU A 67 45.73 18.21 -28.95
C LEU A 67 45.80 19.19 -30.13
N SER A 68 46.96 19.82 -30.36
CA SER A 68 47.05 20.89 -31.34
C SER A 68 46.90 20.34 -32.76
N ASP A 69 45.85 20.73 -33.47
CA ASP A 69 45.67 20.43 -34.89
C ASP A 69 45.63 21.72 -35.70
N GLY A 70 46.78 22.10 -36.27
CA GLY A 70 46.92 23.35 -37.03
C GLY A 70 46.77 24.64 -36.20
N TRP A 71 46.92 24.57 -34.88
CA TRP A 71 46.68 25.71 -33.99
C TRP A 71 47.72 26.82 -34.17
N VAL A 72 47.22 28.06 -34.26
CA VAL A 72 48.04 29.29 -34.27
C VAL A 72 47.70 30.11 -33.02
N VAL A 73 48.61 30.11 -32.05
CA VAL A 73 48.44 30.84 -30.80
C VAL A 73 49.45 31.98 -30.75
N LEU A 74 48.96 33.23 -30.69
CA LEU A 74 49.81 34.43 -30.65
C LEU A 74 50.81 34.52 -31.83
N GLY A 75 50.45 34.00 -33.00
CA GLY A 75 51.30 33.98 -34.20
C GLY A 75 52.32 32.85 -34.25
N LEU A 76 52.34 31.94 -33.26
CA LEU A 76 53.15 30.73 -33.26
C LEU A 76 52.32 29.55 -33.77
N HIS A 77 52.84 28.83 -34.77
CA HIS A 77 52.30 27.53 -35.17
C HIS A 77 52.73 26.47 -34.15
N LEU A 78 51.76 25.84 -33.50
CA LEU A 78 52.01 24.72 -32.59
C LEU A 78 52.11 23.45 -33.42
N VAL A 79 53.26 22.79 -33.37
CA VAL A 79 53.49 21.51 -34.07
C VAL A 79 52.91 20.38 -33.22
N PRO A 80 52.04 19.51 -33.80
CA PRO A 80 51.50 18.35 -33.10
C PRO A 80 52.57 17.33 -32.73
N LEU A 81 52.28 16.51 -31.73
CA LEU A 81 53.03 15.30 -31.42
C LEU A 81 52.36 14.11 -32.14
N GLU A 82 52.98 13.59 -33.19
CA GLU A 82 52.44 12.53 -34.06
C GLU A 82 53.12 11.16 -33.84
N ASP A 83 54.37 11.12 -33.38
CA ASP A 83 55.10 9.87 -33.08
C ASP A 83 54.71 9.35 -31.69
N ASP A 84 53.95 8.25 -31.69
CA ASP A 84 53.47 7.57 -30.49
C ASP A 84 54.60 7.21 -29.52
N VAL A 85 55.74 6.71 -30.03
CA VAL A 85 56.85 6.26 -29.19
C VAL A 85 57.56 7.46 -28.58
N LEU A 86 57.81 8.50 -29.38
CA LEU A 86 58.46 9.72 -28.93
C LEU A 86 57.63 10.43 -27.86
N THR A 87 56.33 10.55 -28.10
CA THR A 87 55.35 11.12 -27.17
C THR A 87 55.25 10.32 -25.88
N PHE A 88 55.23 8.99 -25.98
CA PHE A 88 55.15 8.10 -24.82
C PHE A 88 56.40 8.19 -23.94
N LEU A 89 57.59 8.26 -24.54
CA LEU A 89 58.85 8.42 -23.82
C LEU A 89 58.98 9.81 -23.17
N LEU A 90 58.50 10.85 -23.84
CA LEU A 90 58.42 12.20 -23.28
C LEU A 90 57.51 12.22 -22.05
N MET A 91 56.30 11.67 -22.19
CA MET A 91 55.33 11.46 -21.12
C MET A 91 55.95 10.72 -19.94
N ALA A 92 56.64 9.60 -20.17
CA ALA A 92 57.30 8.81 -19.12
C ALA A 92 58.38 9.60 -18.38
N SER A 93 59.23 10.31 -19.13
CA SER A 93 60.33 11.11 -18.59
C SER A 93 59.82 12.26 -17.73
N ILE A 94 58.85 13.02 -18.25
CA ILE A 94 58.21 14.12 -17.52
C ILE A 94 57.47 13.61 -16.29
N THR A 95 56.76 12.49 -16.42
CA THR A 95 56.03 11.87 -15.31
C THR A 95 56.95 11.44 -14.18
N GLY A 96 58.07 10.80 -14.50
CA GLY A 96 59.09 10.44 -13.51
C GLY A 96 59.68 11.69 -12.81
N MET A 97 60.06 12.71 -13.58
CA MET A 97 60.59 13.97 -13.02
C MET A 97 59.55 14.66 -12.11
N ASN A 98 58.30 14.76 -12.55
CA ASN A 98 57.21 15.37 -11.81
C ASN A 98 56.91 14.61 -10.52
N ALA A 99 56.87 13.28 -10.56
CA ALA A 99 56.68 12.43 -9.37
C ALA A 99 57.80 12.63 -8.34
N VAL A 100 59.07 12.69 -8.78
CA VAL A 100 60.21 12.94 -7.89
C VAL A 100 60.11 14.32 -7.24
N MET A 101 59.78 15.34 -8.03
CA MET A 101 59.70 16.72 -7.56
C MET A 101 58.51 16.95 -6.62
N ALA A 102 57.36 16.35 -6.93
CA ALA A 102 56.19 16.33 -6.05
C ALA A 102 56.51 15.67 -4.71
N THR A 103 57.28 14.57 -4.72
CA THR A 103 57.70 13.87 -3.50
C THR A 103 58.64 14.72 -2.64
N ARG A 104 59.66 15.31 -3.26
CA ARG A 104 60.69 16.08 -2.57
C ARG A 104 60.15 17.37 -1.95
N PHE A 105 59.23 18.04 -2.65
CA PHE A 105 58.70 19.34 -2.23
C PHE A 105 57.33 19.26 -1.53
N ALA A 106 56.77 18.07 -1.29
CA ALA A 106 55.41 17.88 -0.78
C ALA A 106 55.01 18.72 0.45
N ARG A 107 55.97 19.01 1.34
CA ARG A 107 55.77 19.77 2.59
C ARG A 107 56.09 21.27 2.49
N HIS A 108 56.49 21.77 1.31
CA HIS A 108 56.83 23.18 1.11
C HIS A 108 55.57 24.00 0.78
N ASP A 109 55.59 25.28 1.15
CA ASP A 109 54.57 26.23 0.74
C ASP A 109 54.62 26.52 -0.77
N ASN A 110 53.45 26.76 -1.36
CA ASN A 110 53.33 27.10 -2.77
C ASN A 110 52.16 28.06 -3.05
N TRP A 111 52.23 28.74 -4.20
CA TRP A 111 51.23 29.69 -4.66
C TRP A 111 49.84 29.07 -4.85
N PHE A 112 49.72 27.87 -5.42
CA PHE A 112 48.43 27.28 -5.73
C PHE A 112 47.66 26.88 -4.45
N SER A 113 48.32 26.30 -3.46
CA SER A 113 47.74 26.02 -2.14
C SER A 113 47.29 27.29 -1.42
N ALA A 114 48.07 28.38 -1.53
CA ALA A 114 47.69 29.67 -0.96
C ALA A 114 46.50 30.31 -1.68
N ALA A 115 46.40 30.15 -3.00
CA ALA A 115 45.27 30.62 -3.80
C ALA A 115 43.97 29.89 -3.43
N LEU A 116 44.01 28.55 -3.29
CA LEU A 116 42.85 27.77 -2.84
C LEU A 116 42.39 28.17 -1.43
N GLN A 117 43.34 28.45 -0.53
CA GLN A 117 43.04 28.95 0.80
C GLN A 117 42.34 30.32 0.75
N ALA A 118 42.79 31.22 -0.13
CA ALA A 118 42.18 32.53 -0.32
C ALA A 118 40.76 32.45 -0.92
N MET A 119 40.46 31.41 -1.71
CA MET A 119 39.12 31.14 -2.26
C MET A 119 38.20 30.39 -1.29
N GLY A 120 38.64 30.11 -0.06
CA GLY A 120 37.85 29.40 0.95
C GLY A 120 37.79 27.88 0.76
N LEU A 121 38.60 27.31 -0.14
CA LEU A 121 38.60 25.87 -0.47
C LEU A 121 39.58 25.05 0.39
N GLY A 122 40.12 25.65 1.46
CA GLY A 122 41.14 25.05 2.33
C GLY A 122 42.57 25.19 1.79
N ARG A 123 43.57 24.71 2.54
CA ARG A 123 45.00 24.78 2.17
C ARG A 123 45.56 23.37 1.91
N PRO A 124 45.22 22.73 0.77
CA PRO A 124 45.78 21.44 0.40
C PRO A 124 47.31 21.49 0.30
N GLY A 125 47.99 20.38 0.58
CA GLY A 125 49.46 20.29 0.45
C GLY A 125 49.93 20.41 -1.00
N LEU A 126 51.19 20.79 -1.20
CA LEU A 126 51.78 21.02 -2.53
C LEU A 126 51.53 19.83 -3.47
N TRP A 127 51.80 18.62 -2.99
CA TRP A 127 51.61 17.40 -3.76
C TRP A 127 50.20 17.29 -4.35
N ALA A 128 49.16 17.52 -3.54
CA ALA A 128 47.78 17.36 -3.97
C ALA A 128 47.39 18.37 -5.06
N VAL A 129 47.81 19.63 -4.92
CA VAL A 129 47.43 20.70 -5.86
C VAL A 129 48.25 20.63 -7.14
N SER A 130 49.57 20.44 -7.04
CA SER A 130 50.44 20.43 -8.20
C SER A 130 50.21 19.21 -9.08
N VAL A 131 50.02 18.03 -8.46
CA VAL A 131 49.67 16.81 -9.20
C VAL A 131 48.27 16.97 -9.79
N GLY A 132 47.28 17.43 -9.03
CA GLY A 132 45.93 17.66 -9.55
C GLY A 132 45.88 18.61 -10.76
N LEU A 133 46.62 19.73 -10.71
CA LEU A 133 46.71 20.67 -11.82
C LEU A 133 47.50 20.09 -13.01
N GLY A 134 48.58 19.35 -12.75
CA GLY A 134 49.34 18.64 -13.78
C GLY A 134 48.54 17.54 -14.47
N MET A 135 47.65 16.86 -13.73
CA MET A 135 46.77 15.82 -14.28
C MET A 135 45.84 16.38 -15.36
N ILE A 136 45.44 17.66 -15.32
CA ILE A 136 44.66 18.29 -16.40
C ILE A 136 45.42 18.21 -17.72
N GLY A 137 46.69 18.64 -17.73
CA GLY A 137 47.53 18.57 -18.91
C GLY A 137 47.80 17.13 -19.38
N ALA A 138 48.01 16.22 -18.44
CA ALA A 138 48.18 14.81 -18.75
C ALA A 138 46.91 14.22 -19.38
N THR A 139 45.73 14.54 -18.86
CA THR A 139 44.45 14.08 -19.43
C THR A 139 44.18 14.65 -20.82
N LEU A 140 44.68 15.85 -21.16
CA LEU A 140 44.60 16.37 -22.53
C LEU A 140 45.42 15.51 -23.50
N SER A 141 46.62 15.07 -23.11
CA SER A 141 47.44 14.14 -23.91
C SER A 141 46.79 12.78 -24.08
N VAL A 142 46.15 12.27 -23.02
CA VAL A 142 45.42 11.00 -23.08
C VAL A 142 44.17 11.13 -23.95
N ALA A 143 43.44 12.26 -23.86
CA ALA A 143 42.25 12.52 -24.66
C ALA A 143 42.57 12.69 -26.15
N ALA A 144 43.71 13.29 -26.49
CA ALA A 144 44.18 13.44 -27.87
C ALA A 144 44.38 12.09 -28.58
N ASN A 145 44.81 11.07 -27.84
CA ASN A 145 45.13 9.75 -28.37
C ASN A 145 44.08 8.69 -28.01
N ARG A 146 42.83 9.11 -27.71
CA ARG A 146 41.77 8.21 -27.25
C ARG A 146 41.33 7.18 -28.30
N GLU A 147 41.68 7.38 -29.57
CA GLU A 147 41.37 6.45 -30.65
C GLU A 147 42.15 5.13 -30.54
N ASP A 148 43.39 5.15 -30.01
CA ASP A 148 44.11 3.94 -29.59
C ASP A 148 43.96 3.72 -28.08
N VAL A 149 42.99 2.89 -27.73
CA VAL A 149 42.66 2.53 -26.35
C VAL A 149 43.86 1.94 -25.60
N GLY A 150 44.67 1.11 -26.27
CA GLY A 150 45.84 0.49 -25.67
C GLY A 150 46.90 1.53 -25.31
N TYR A 151 47.13 2.49 -26.20
CA TYR A 151 48.05 3.60 -26.01
C TYR A 151 47.59 4.56 -24.89
N ALA A 152 46.31 4.98 -24.93
CA ALA A 152 45.73 5.85 -23.91
C ALA A 152 45.78 5.19 -22.51
N LEU A 153 45.43 3.91 -22.39
CA LEU A 153 45.53 3.16 -21.13
C LEU A 153 46.97 3.03 -20.63
N ALA A 154 47.95 2.89 -21.52
CA ALA A 154 49.37 2.84 -21.15
C ALA A 154 49.84 4.17 -20.55
N GLN A 155 49.41 5.30 -21.13
CA GLN A 155 49.68 6.64 -20.57
C GLN A 155 49.07 6.82 -19.17
N VAL A 156 47.84 6.35 -18.98
CA VAL A 156 47.18 6.38 -17.66
C VAL A 156 47.89 5.49 -16.65
N ALA A 157 48.27 4.26 -17.04
CA ALA A 157 48.96 3.32 -16.16
C ALA A 157 50.34 3.84 -15.72
N LEU A 158 51.03 4.55 -16.60
CA LEU A 158 52.28 5.25 -16.33
C LEU A 158 52.11 6.33 -15.25
N LEU A 159 51.11 7.20 -15.41
CA LEU A 159 50.76 8.24 -14.42
C LEU A 159 50.40 7.60 -13.07
N LEU A 160 49.53 6.59 -13.08
CA LEU A 160 49.08 5.88 -11.88
C LEU A 160 50.26 5.29 -11.12
N THR A 161 51.19 4.64 -11.83
CA THR A 161 52.35 3.97 -11.20
C THR A 161 53.30 4.97 -10.56
N ALA A 162 53.66 6.03 -11.30
CA ALA A 162 54.60 7.05 -10.81
C ALA A 162 54.02 7.86 -9.65
N PHE A 163 52.76 8.29 -9.75
CA PHE A 163 52.13 9.08 -8.68
C PHE A 163 51.70 8.25 -7.49
N SER A 164 51.37 6.96 -7.65
CA SER A 164 51.17 6.06 -6.50
C SER A 164 52.45 5.89 -5.70
N GLY A 165 53.58 5.71 -6.37
CA GLY A 165 54.89 5.65 -5.71
C GLY A 165 55.27 6.97 -5.03
N SER A 166 55.05 8.10 -5.71
CA SER A 166 55.25 9.44 -5.15
C SER A 166 54.40 9.67 -3.90
N TYR A 167 53.11 9.34 -3.96
CA TYR A 167 52.18 9.48 -2.84
C TYR A 167 52.64 8.68 -1.62
N LEU A 168 52.98 7.40 -1.80
CA LEU A 168 53.44 6.54 -0.70
C LEU A 168 54.73 7.04 -0.06
N ALA A 169 55.66 7.55 -0.88
CA ALA A 169 56.88 8.18 -0.36
C ALA A 169 56.56 9.44 0.47
N VAL A 170 55.60 10.27 0.04
CA VAL A 170 55.12 11.43 0.83
C VAL A 170 54.47 11.01 2.15
N ARG A 171 53.76 9.87 2.15
CA ARG A 171 53.14 9.28 3.35
C ARG A 171 54.12 8.56 4.27
N GLY A 172 55.41 8.55 3.94
CA GLY A 172 56.47 8.05 4.81
C GLY A 172 56.87 6.59 4.59
N VAL A 173 56.45 5.97 3.48
CA VAL A 173 56.92 4.64 3.08
C VAL A 173 58.39 4.72 2.63
N PRO A 174 59.29 3.82 3.10
CA PRO A 174 60.70 3.85 2.72
C PRO A 174 60.89 3.63 1.21
N TRP A 175 61.67 4.50 0.56
CA TRP A 175 61.90 4.44 -0.89
C TRP A 175 62.42 3.08 -1.38
N ALA A 176 63.25 2.38 -0.58
CA ALA A 176 63.78 1.07 -0.94
C ALA A 176 62.70 0.00 -1.16
N SER A 177 61.53 0.11 -0.51
CA SER A 177 60.42 -0.84 -0.74
C SER A 177 59.60 -0.50 -1.98
N LEU A 178 59.61 0.77 -2.41
CA LEU A 178 58.90 1.28 -3.58
C LEU A 178 59.70 1.09 -4.87
N GLN A 179 61.03 1.21 -4.79
CA GLN A 179 61.93 1.26 -5.95
C GLN A 179 61.78 0.08 -6.95
N PRO A 180 61.64 -1.20 -6.53
CA PRO A 180 61.50 -2.30 -7.49
C PRO A 180 60.29 -2.13 -8.41
N TRP A 181 59.17 -1.64 -7.87
CA TRP A 181 57.87 -1.66 -8.51
C TRP A 181 57.46 -0.31 -9.12
N VAL A 182 58.07 0.79 -8.67
CA VAL A 182 57.77 2.14 -9.15
C VAL A 182 58.86 2.65 -10.11
N LEU A 183 60.11 2.23 -9.91
CA LEU A 183 61.24 2.67 -10.72
C LEU A 183 61.74 1.57 -11.66
N TRP A 184 62.28 0.48 -11.12
CA TRP A 184 63.02 -0.49 -11.93
C TRP A 184 62.13 -1.22 -12.93
N ILE A 185 61.08 -1.91 -12.45
CA ILE A 185 60.16 -2.65 -13.33
C ILE A 185 59.48 -1.70 -14.33
N PRO A 186 58.85 -0.58 -13.93
CA PRO A 186 58.27 0.38 -14.88
C PRO A 186 59.21 0.95 -15.92
N SER A 187 60.47 1.24 -15.54
CA SER A 187 61.46 1.76 -16.50
C SER A 187 61.85 0.69 -17.52
N LEU A 188 62.00 -0.56 -17.09
CA LEU A 188 62.27 -1.68 -17.99
C LEU A 188 61.09 -1.93 -18.93
N LEU A 189 59.86 -1.91 -18.42
CA LEU A 189 58.65 -2.07 -19.23
C LEU A 189 58.54 -0.94 -20.27
N THR A 190 58.81 0.30 -19.87
CA THR A 190 58.74 1.47 -20.77
C THR A 190 59.86 1.44 -21.82
N LEU A 191 61.08 1.05 -21.46
CA LEU A 191 62.18 0.89 -22.43
C LEU A 191 61.95 -0.28 -23.38
N ALA A 192 61.29 -1.35 -22.93
CA ALA A 192 60.96 -2.51 -23.77
C ALA A 192 59.97 -2.18 -24.90
N ILE A 193 59.18 -1.11 -24.78
CA ILE A 193 58.28 -0.64 -25.85
C ILE A 193 59.06 -0.34 -27.13
N ILE A 194 60.25 0.28 -27.03
CA ILE A 194 61.02 0.72 -28.20
C ILE A 194 61.28 -0.43 -29.19
N PRO A 195 61.92 -1.54 -28.79
CA PRO A 195 62.11 -2.68 -29.69
C PRO A 195 60.78 -3.40 -30.01
N MET A 196 59.82 -3.46 -29.09
CA MET A 196 58.57 -4.19 -29.31
C MET A 196 57.66 -3.54 -30.36
N VAL A 197 57.55 -2.21 -30.34
CA VAL A 197 56.82 -1.43 -31.35
C VAL A 197 57.56 -1.47 -32.69
N THR A 198 58.89 -1.34 -32.69
CA THR A 198 59.70 -1.41 -33.92
C THR A 198 59.58 -2.77 -34.62
N LEU A 199 59.40 -3.85 -33.86
CA LEU A 199 59.21 -5.21 -34.38
C LEU A 199 57.75 -5.56 -34.66
N ASN A 200 56.82 -4.61 -34.45
CA ASN A 200 55.38 -4.77 -34.61
C ASN A 200 54.82 -6.05 -33.95
N LEU A 201 55.28 -6.33 -32.72
CA LEU A 201 54.91 -7.55 -32.00
C LEU A 201 53.49 -7.45 -31.44
N ASP A 202 52.66 -8.42 -31.77
CA ASP A 202 51.36 -8.66 -31.12
C ASP A 202 51.48 -9.89 -30.22
N VAL A 203 51.13 -9.75 -28.94
CA VAL A 203 51.18 -10.84 -27.96
C VAL A 203 49.75 -11.27 -27.63
N SER A 204 49.32 -12.38 -28.22
CA SER A 204 48.00 -12.97 -27.94
C SER A 204 46.81 -12.04 -28.25
N GLY A 205 46.94 -11.18 -29.27
CA GLY A 205 45.91 -10.24 -29.70
C GLY A 205 45.88 -8.93 -28.88
N LEU A 206 46.93 -8.64 -28.11
CA LEU A 206 47.08 -7.40 -27.34
C LEU A 206 48.19 -6.54 -27.97
N SER A 207 47.89 -5.26 -28.19
CA SER A 207 48.91 -4.29 -28.60
C SER A 207 50.02 -4.16 -27.55
N VAL A 208 51.22 -3.78 -27.99
CA VAL A 208 52.38 -3.55 -27.11
C VAL A 208 52.04 -2.58 -25.98
N TYR A 209 51.26 -1.53 -26.29
CA TYR A 209 50.81 -0.55 -25.30
C TYR A 209 49.77 -1.12 -24.33
N ALA A 210 48.80 -1.92 -24.79
CA ALA A 210 47.85 -2.59 -23.91
C ALA A 210 48.55 -3.56 -22.93
N LEU A 211 49.55 -4.31 -23.40
CA LEU A 211 50.38 -5.18 -22.56
C LEU A 211 51.18 -4.36 -21.53
N HIS A 212 51.79 -3.25 -21.96
CA HIS A 212 52.49 -2.32 -21.06
C HIS A 212 51.54 -1.78 -19.98
N ALA A 213 50.35 -1.31 -20.37
CA ALA A 213 49.32 -0.81 -19.47
C ALA A 213 48.97 -1.83 -18.39
N GLY A 214 48.69 -3.08 -18.78
CA GLY A 214 48.36 -4.18 -17.86
C GLY A 214 49.48 -4.47 -16.85
N LEU A 215 50.74 -4.55 -17.31
CA LEU A 215 51.91 -4.81 -16.45
C LEU A 215 52.22 -3.62 -15.51
N MET A 216 51.99 -2.41 -15.97
CA MET A 216 52.11 -1.19 -15.16
C MET A 216 51.03 -1.12 -14.07
N VAL A 217 49.77 -1.38 -14.43
CA VAL A 217 48.67 -1.46 -13.45
C VAL A 217 48.92 -2.56 -12.42
N ALA A 218 49.44 -3.73 -12.84
CA ALA A 218 49.83 -4.79 -11.91
C ALA A 218 50.93 -4.32 -10.93
N SER A 219 51.94 -3.61 -11.43
CA SER A 219 53.03 -3.06 -10.61
C SER A 219 52.52 -2.02 -9.61
N ALA A 220 51.66 -1.09 -10.05
CA ALA A 220 51.01 -0.11 -9.19
C ALA A 220 50.13 -0.78 -8.13
N SER A 221 49.36 -1.79 -8.52
CA SER A 221 48.47 -2.54 -7.62
C SER A 221 49.25 -3.26 -6.53
N VAL A 222 50.34 -3.96 -6.87
CA VAL A 222 51.20 -4.62 -5.87
C VAL A 222 51.73 -3.63 -4.84
N VAL A 223 52.18 -2.45 -5.28
CA VAL A 223 52.73 -1.41 -4.40
C VAL A 223 51.67 -0.84 -3.47
N VAL A 224 50.50 -0.48 -4.02
CA VAL A 224 49.39 0.07 -3.24
C VAL A 224 48.87 -0.97 -2.25
N LEU A 225 48.69 -2.22 -2.67
CA LEU A 225 48.19 -3.31 -1.80
C LEU A 225 49.20 -3.69 -0.70
N ARG A 226 50.50 -3.66 -0.99
CA ARG A 226 51.55 -3.94 0.01
C ARG A 226 51.61 -2.85 1.07
N HIS A 227 51.26 -1.61 0.73
CA HIS A 227 51.36 -0.44 1.61
C HIS A 227 50.00 0.20 1.87
N GLU A 228 48.94 -0.59 1.75
CA GLU A 228 47.53 -0.20 1.85
C GLU A 228 47.26 0.63 3.12
N ALA A 229 47.82 0.25 4.27
CA ALA A 229 47.63 0.95 5.55
C ALA A 229 48.12 2.41 5.56
N SER A 230 49.04 2.79 4.65
CA SER A 230 49.55 4.15 4.54
C SER A 230 48.69 5.07 3.64
N VAL A 231 47.76 4.47 2.89
CA VAL A 231 46.80 5.15 2.03
C VAL A 231 45.52 5.42 2.80
N SER A 232 45.03 6.67 2.75
CA SER A 232 43.77 7.04 3.39
C SER A 232 42.58 6.56 2.59
N ASP A 233 41.49 6.20 3.27
CA ASP A 233 40.25 5.75 2.62
C ASP A 233 39.72 6.77 1.60
N HIS A 234 39.84 8.07 1.89
CA HIS A 234 39.41 9.13 0.97
C HIS A 234 40.10 9.07 -0.40
N VAL A 235 41.41 8.79 -0.40
CA VAL A 235 42.20 8.69 -1.63
C VAL A 235 41.86 7.42 -2.40
N LEU A 236 41.59 6.31 -1.70
CA LEU A 236 41.21 5.05 -2.34
C LEU A 236 39.87 5.19 -3.08
N TRP A 237 38.82 5.72 -2.42
CA TRP A 237 37.52 5.82 -3.08
C TRP A 237 37.47 6.92 -4.15
N MET A 238 38.10 8.09 -3.91
CA MET A 238 38.21 9.14 -4.95
C MET A 238 39.03 8.66 -6.16
N GLY A 239 40.12 7.93 -5.90
CA GLY A 239 40.94 7.33 -6.94
C GLY A 239 40.19 6.30 -7.77
N SER A 240 39.38 5.44 -7.14
CA SER A 240 38.51 4.50 -7.84
C SER A 240 37.46 5.19 -8.71
N VAL A 241 36.79 6.24 -8.21
CA VAL A 241 35.82 7.02 -9.02
C VAL A 241 36.52 7.65 -10.22
N ALA A 242 37.66 8.34 -10.00
CA ALA A 242 38.40 8.98 -11.07
C ALA A 242 38.88 7.98 -12.13
N LEU A 243 39.35 6.79 -11.70
CA LEU A 243 39.76 5.72 -12.61
C LEU A 243 38.57 5.20 -13.43
N VAL A 244 37.39 5.02 -12.83
CA VAL A 244 36.19 4.59 -13.56
C VAL A 244 35.74 5.65 -14.56
N VAL A 245 35.73 6.94 -14.19
CA VAL A 245 35.43 8.04 -15.13
C VAL A 245 36.40 8.02 -16.30
N LEU A 246 37.69 7.84 -16.04
CA LEU A 246 38.71 7.79 -17.07
C LEU A 246 38.55 6.56 -17.98
N LEU A 247 38.29 5.38 -17.43
CA LEU A 247 37.98 4.17 -18.22
C LEU A 247 36.75 4.38 -19.11
N THR A 248 35.71 5.01 -18.57
CA THR A 248 34.45 5.32 -19.28
C THR A 248 34.68 6.28 -20.45
N LEU A 249 35.57 7.27 -20.29
CA LEU A 249 35.87 8.24 -21.35
C LEU A 249 36.83 7.70 -22.43
N LEU A 250 37.70 6.75 -22.07
CA LEU A 250 38.79 6.28 -22.94
C LEU A 250 38.50 4.98 -23.67
N VAL A 251 37.65 4.11 -23.12
CA VAL A 251 37.29 2.86 -23.77
C VAL A 251 35.99 3.08 -24.55
N PRO A 252 36.04 3.29 -25.89
CA PRO A 252 34.84 3.38 -26.70
C PRO A 252 34.08 2.07 -26.64
N SER A 253 32.74 2.14 -26.65
CA SER A 253 31.90 0.96 -26.60
C SER A 253 30.69 1.13 -27.51
N GLY A 254 30.90 0.89 -28.82
CA GLY A 254 29.82 0.80 -29.81
C GLY A 254 29.31 -0.63 -29.97
N THR A 255 28.14 -0.81 -30.60
CA THR A 255 27.56 -2.13 -30.89
C THR A 255 28.51 -3.01 -31.72
N GLY A 256 28.84 -4.20 -31.21
CA GLY A 256 29.66 -5.20 -31.92
C GLY A 256 31.17 -5.10 -31.69
N ASP A 257 31.61 -4.15 -30.86
CA ASP A 257 33.03 -3.93 -30.56
C ASP A 257 33.52 -4.78 -29.37
N THR A 258 34.77 -5.24 -29.45
CA THR A 258 35.50 -5.94 -28.36
C THR A 258 35.76 -5.04 -27.14
N GLY A 259 35.56 -3.72 -27.27
CA GLY A 259 35.70 -2.75 -26.19
C GLY A 259 34.65 -2.85 -25.08
N GLN A 260 33.42 -3.31 -25.38
CA GLN A 260 32.33 -3.43 -24.38
C GLN A 260 32.72 -4.32 -23.16
N PRO A 261 33.14 -5.59 -23.34
CA PRO A 261 33.54 -6.43 -22.21
C PRO A 261 34.79 -5.92 -21.49
N LEU A 262 35.69 -5.22 -22.19
CA LEU A 262 36.88 -4.62 -21.60
C LEU A 262 36.53 -3.48 -20.63
N LEU A 263 35.65 -2.55 -21.06
CA LEU A 263 35.16 -1.46 -20.22
C LEU A 263 34.47 -2.00 -18.97
N VAL A 264 33.49 -2.87 -19.16
CA VAL A 264 32.67 -3.44 -18.08
C VAL A 264 33.50 -4.30 -17.14
N GLY A 265 34.39 -5.13 -17.68
CA GLY A 265 35.34 -5.91 -16.88
C GLY A 265 36.27 -5.02 -16.06
N GLY A 266 36.84 -3.97 -16.67
CA GLY A 266 37.72 -3.02 -16.00
C GLY A 266 37.04 -2.28 -14.85
N VAL A 267 35.84 -1.74 -15.09
CA VAL A 267 35.05 -1.04 -14.06
C VAL A 267 34.68 -1.98 -12.91
N LEU A 268 34.27 -3.21 -13.22
CA LEU A 268 33.91 -4.21 -12.22
C LEU A 268 35.12 -4.67 -11.38
N VAL A 269 36.31 -4.77 -11.97
CA VAL A 269 37.56 -5.04 -11.23
C VAL A 269 37.86 -3.92 -10.24
N VAL A 270 37.71 -2.65 -10.65
CA VAL A 270 37.94 -1.50 -9.75
C VAL A 270 36.97 -1.54 -8.56
N TRP A 271 35.68 -1.76 -8.80
CA TRP A 271 34.69 -1.82 -7.73
C TRP A 271 34.83 -3.05 -6.83
N THR A 272 35.16 -4.21 -7.41
CA THR A 272 35.45 -5.42 -6.64
C THR A 272 36.68 -5.23 -5.74
N GLY A 273 37.74 -4.60 -6.28
CA GLY A 273 38.94 -4.25 -5.52
C GLY A 273 38.63 -3.31 -4.36
N LEU A 274 37.80 -2.28 -4.60
CA LEU A 274 37.36 -1.35 -3.56
C LEU A 274 36.51 -2.04 -2.47
N GLY A 275 35.59 -2.93 -2.87
CA GLY A 275 34.78 -3.73 -1.95
C GLY A 275 35.62 -4.70 -1.11
N TRP A 276 36.63 -5.34 -1.71
CA TRP A 276 37.58 -6.19 -1.00
C TRP A 276 38.41 -5.40 0.02
N LEU A 277 38.92 -4.21 -0.37
CA LEU A 277 39.63 -3.31 0.56
C LEU A 277 38.72 -2.84 1.71
N ALA A 278 37.45 -2.54 1.42
CA ALA A 278 36.47 -2.18 2.43
C ALA A 278 36.31 -3.28 3.50
N LEU A 279 36.15 -4.54 3.06
CA LEU A 279 36.05 -5.71 3.93
C LEU A 279 37.35 -6.02 4.68
N ARG A 280 38.50 -5.77 4.07
CA ARG A 280 39.81 -6.02 4.69
C ARG A 280 40.11 -5.00 5.79
N ARG A 281 39.73 -3.73 5.59
CA ARG A 281 40.01 -2.60 6.49
C ARG A 281 38.89 -2.32 7.49
N ASP A 282 37.75 -2.99 7.36
CA ASP A 282 36.50 -2.65 8.04
C ASP A 282 36.18 -1.14 7.91
N ALA A 283 36.30 -0.61 6.68
CA ALA A 283 36.22 0.83 6.39
C ALA A 283 34.84 1.24 5.83
N PRO A 284 33.98 1.95 6.60
CA PRO A 284 32.62 2.32 6.17
C PRO A 284 32.57 3.20 4.92
N SER A 285 33.55 4.11 4.76
CA SER A 285 33.58 5.04 3.63
C SER A 285 33.87 4.33 2.29
N LEU A 286 34.72 3.29 2.33
CA LEU A 286 34.99 2.44 1.18
C LEU A 286 33.80 1.54 0.86
N ALA A 287 33.17 0.96 1.89
CA ALA A 287 31.98 0.13 1.74
C ALA A 287 30.82 0.91 1.10
N GLY A 288 30.54 2.13 1.60
CA GLY A 288 29.57 3.07 1.02
C GLY A 288 29.78 3.27 -0.48
N THR A 289 31.02 3.59 -0.86
CA THR A 289 31.36 3.89 -2.27
C THR A 289 31.31 2.63 -3.14
N ALA A 290 31.81 1.48 -2.66
CA ALA A 290 31.83 0.23 -3.39
C ALA A 290 30.43 -0.34 -3.65
N VAL A 291 29.47 -0.10 -2.75
CA VAL A 291 28.08 -0.54 -2.90
C VAL A 291 27.29 0.41 -3.78
N VAL A 292 27.41 1.72 -3.60
CA VAL A 292 26.59 2.72 -4.31
C VAL A 292 27.08 2.99 -5.74
N SER A 293 28.38 3.16 -5.93
CA SER A 293 28.94 3.67 -7.20
C SER A 293 28.73 2.77 -8.42
N PRO A 294 28.77 1.43 -8.33
CA PRO A 294 28.48 0.57 -9.47
C PRO A 294 27.08 0.81 -10.04
N TRP A 295 26.08 0.98 -9.18
CA TRP A 295 24.70 1.24 -9.60
C TRP A 295 24.53 2.64 -10.21
N VAL A 296 25.16 3.65 -9.60
CA VAL A 296 25.16 5.01 -10.16
C VAL A 296 25.79 5.03 -11.55
N TRP A 297 26.89 4.31 -11.75
CA TRP A 297 27.54 4.18 -13.05
C TRP A 297 26.63 3.50 -14.08
N ALA A 298 25.98 2.38 -13.73
CA ALA A 298 25.04 1.72 -14.63
C ALA A 298 23.85 2.61 -15.01
N LEU A 299 23.31 3.37 -14.06
CA LEU A 299 22.15 4.25 -14.29
C LEU A 299 22.43 5.36 -15.32
N LEU A 300 23.69 5.77 -15.50
CA LEU A 300 24.06 6.79 -16.50
C LEU A 300 23.86 6.31 -17.94
N PHE A 301 23.92 5.00 -18.18
CA PHE A 301 23.86 4.39 -19.51
C PHE A 301 22.58 3.59 -19.74
N VAL A 302 21.60 3.78 -18.86
CA VAL A 302 20.35 3.02 -18.85
C VAL A 302 19.19 4.00 -19.05
N GLY A 303 18.36 3.77 -20.07
CA GLY A 303 17.11 4.51 -20.32
C GLY A 303 17.27 5.88 -20.99
N ASP A 304 18.16 5.99 -21.99
CA ASP A 304 18.47 7.21 -22.77
C ASP A 304 18.82 8.43 -21.90
N LEU A 305 19.39 8.18 -20.71
CA LEU A 305 19.75 9.23 -19.76
C LEU A 305 21.04 9.95 -20.17
N ASP A 306 21.93 9.23 -20.86
CA ASP A 306 23.15 9.72 -21.49
C ASP A 306 22.84 10.76 -22.56
N ASP A 307 21.90 10.50 -23.47
CA ASP A 307 21.43 11.45 -24.51
C ASP A 307 20.93 12.79 -23.93
N ARG A 308 20.49 12.79 -22.66
CA ARG A 308 19.97 14.00 -21.98
C ARG A 308 21.03 14.76 -21.17
N LEU A 309 22.12 14.11 -20.78
CA LEU A 309 23.15 14.68 -19.89
C LEU A 309 24.49 14.92 -20.58
N LEU A 310 24.82 14.13 -21.60
CA LEU A 310 26.06 14.19 -22.36
C LEU A 310 25.71 14.18 -23.85
N SER A 311 26.38 15.03 -24.64
CA SER A 311 26.22 14.97 -26.10
C SER A 311 26.69 13.61 -26.60
N SER A 312 25.84 12.90 -27.35
CA SER A 312 26.16 11.59 -27.93
C SER A 312 27.44 11.58 -28.80
N ASP A 313 27.82 12.74 -29.33
CA ASP A 313 29.09 12.96 -30.05
C ASP A 313 30.36 12.84 -29.18
N ILE A 314 30.26 12.88 -27.84
CA ILE A 314 31.42 12.91 -26.92
C ILE A 314 31.65 11.56 -26.24
N VAL A 315 30.60 10.82 -25.90
CA VAL A 315 30.64 9.51 -25.22
C VAL A 315 29.60 8.58 -25.85
N THR A 316 30.01 7.72 -26.79
CA THR A 316 29.14 6.68 -27.38
C THR A 316 29.27 5.39 -26.56
N ILE A 317 28.45 5.23 -25.52
CA ILE A 317 28.42 4.01 -24.70
C ILE A 317 27.11 3.26 -24.93
N GLU A 318 27.15 2.26 -25.79
CA GLU A 318 26.05 1.33 -26.03
C GLU A 318 26.42 -0.04 -25.45
N LEU A 319 25.75 -0.44 -24.37
CA LEU A 319 25.97 -1.74 -23.74
C LEU A 319 25.00 -2.77 -24.31
N SER A 320 25.52 -3.88 -24.83
CA SER A 320 24.68 -5.02 -25.15
C SER A 320 24.01 -5.59 -23.89
N SER A 321 22.80 -6.12 -24.05
CA SER A 321 21.98 -6.66 -22.98
C SER A 321 22.69 -7.72 -22.12
N ALA A 322 23.52 -8.58 -22.75
CA ALA A 322 24.31 -9.59 -22.07
C ALA A 322 25.43 -9.00 -21.20
N VAL A 323 26.11 -7.95 -21.70
CA VAL A 323 27.20 -7.28 -20.98
C VAL A 323 26.65 -6.45 -19.82
N LEU A 324 25.52 -5.76 -20.02
CA LEU A 324 24.81 -5.05 -18.94
C LEU A 324 24.36 -6.04 -17.86
N ALA A 325 23.75 -7.17 -18.22
CA ALA A 325 23.36 -8.20 -17.27
C ALA A 325 24.55 -8.74 -16.46
N PHE A 326 25.70 -8.97 -17.11
CA PHE A 326 26.93 -9.39 -16.43
C PHE A 326 27.40 -8.33 -15.41
N PHE A 327 27.37 -7.06 -15.79
CA PHE A 327 27.75 -5.96 -14.88
C PHE A 327 26.80 -5.86 -13.67
N LEU A 328 25.49 -5.95 -13.88
CA LEU A 328 24.50 -5.90 -12.80
C LEU A 328 24.63 -7.12 -11.87
N ALA A 329 24.91 -8.31 -12.40
CA ALA A 329 25.22 -9.50 -11.60
C ALA A 329 26.45 -9.28 -10.71
N GLY A 330 27.54 -8.74 -11.27
CA GLY A 330 28.74 -8.40 -10.51
C GLY A 330 28.49 -7.35 -9.43
N SER A 331 27.76 -6.28 -9.77
CA SER A 331 27.37 -5.22 -8.83
C SER A 331 26.51 -5.77 -7.68
N THR A 332 25.62 -6.71 -7.98
CA THR A 332 24.81 -7.45 -7.01
C THR A 332 25.70 -8.26 -6.07
N ALA A 333 26.67 -9.01 -6.61
CA ALA A 333 27.61 -9.80 -5.81
C ALA A 333 28.47 -8.92 -4.88
N ILE A 334 28.98 -7.79 -5.38
CA ILE A 334 29.74 -6.81 -4.58
C ILE A 334 28.86 -6.26 -3.45
N THR A 335 27.63 -5.84 -3.80
CA THR A 335 26.67 -5.27 -2.84
C THR A 335 26.44 -6.21 -1.67
N TYR A 336 26.09 -7.47 -1.92
CA TYR A 336 25.83 -8.41 -0.82
C TYR A 336 27.09 -8.86 -0.10
N ALA A 337 28.21 -9.08 -0.79
CA ALA A 337 29.46 -9.46 -0.13
C ALA A 337 29.92 -8.40 0.88
N VAL A 338 29.79 -7.11 0.55
CA VAL A 338 30.10 -6.00 1.46
C VAL A 338 29.05 -5.88 2.56
N ASN A 339 27.77 -5.94 2.21
CA ASN A 339 26.66 -5.75 3.15
C ASN A 339 26.58 -6.84 4.24
N LEU A 340 26.99 -8.08 3.96
CA LEU A 340 27.03 -9.17 4.94
C LEU A 340 27.91 -8.86 6.18
N ARG A 341 28.93 -8.01 6.03
CA ARG A 341 29.86 -7.67 7.13
C ARG A 341 29.77 -6.21 7.56
N LEU A 342 29.56 -5.28 6.63
CA LEU A 342 29.59 -3.83 6.88
C LEU A 342 28.23 -3.15 6.65
N GLY A 343 27.15 -3.90 6.42
CA GLY A 343 25.84 -3.37 6.04
C GLY A 343 25.15 -2.46 7.08
N ASP A 344 25.53 -2.56 8.36
CA ASP A 344 25.08 -1.67 9.44
C ASP A 344 25.71 -0.27 9.38
N THR A 345 26.72 -0.10 8.51
CA THR A 345 27.39 1.19 8.40
C THR A 345 26.58 2.10 7.47
N GLY A 346 26.13 3.23 8.01
CA GLY A 346 25.48 4.26 7.20
C GLY A 346 26.44 4.80 6.14
N VAL A 347 25.93 5.08 4.93
CA VAL A 347 26.71 5.70 3.86
C VAL A 347 27.20 7.05 4.36
N ASN A 348 28.48 7.12 4.76
CA ASN A 348 29.09 8.31 5.31
C ASN A 348 29.47 9.26 4.15
N LEU A 349 28.46 9.82 3.47
CA LEU A 349 28.62 10.82 2.43
C LEU A 349 29.03 12.15 3.08
N GLY A 350 30.28 12.22 3.54
CA GLY A 350 30.95 13.47 3.91
C GLY A 350 30.32 14.22 5.09
N ARG A 351 31.15 14.49 6.09
CA ARG A 351 30.86 15.37 7.25
C ARG A 351 30.47 16.83 6.88
N ASN A 352 30.39 17.15 5.59
CA ASN A 352 30.20 18.48 5.00
C ASN A 352 28.85 18.70 4.31
N PHE A 353 27.86 17.80 4.46
CA PHE A 353 26.45 18.20 4.33
C PHE A 353 26.02 19.09 5.52
N THR A 354 26.82 20.11 5.83
CA THR A 354 26.53 21.16 6.80
C THR A 354 25.63 22.18 6.13
N GLY A 355 24.38 21.79 5.90
CA GLY A 355 23.38 22.63 5.25
C GLY A 355 22.19 21.79 4.76
N GLY A 356 21.41 21.24 5.68
CA GLY A 356 20.24 20.43 5.33
C GLY A 356 19.27 20.33 6.48
N THR A 357 18.09 20.90 6.28
CA THR A 357 16.83 20.89 7.03
C THR A 357 16.53 19.61 7.83
N GLU A 358 15.57 19.67 8.75
CA GLU A 358 15.00 18.51 9.50
C GLU A 358 14.79 17.25 8.64
N LEU A 359 14.59 17.39 7.33
CA LEU A 359 14.46 16.29 6.38
C LEU A 359 15.73 15.42 6.29
N SER A 360 16.92 16.02 6.22
CA SER A 360 18.19 15.28 6.15
C SER A 360 18.48 14.56 7.48
N ALA A 361 18.16 15.20 8.60
CA ALA A 361 18.25 14.58 9.92
C ALA A 361 17.27 13.40 10.04
N ARG A 362 16.00 13.55 9.61
CA ARG A 362 15.00 12.47 9.62
C ARG A 362 15.37 11.31 8.69
N ILE A 363 15.96 11.56 7.53
CA ILE A 363 16.43 10.52 6.59
C ILE A 363 17.56 9.70 7.22
N ARG A 364 18.50 10.37 7.89
CA ARG A 364 19.59 9.72 8.62
C ARG A 364 19.09 8.96 9.85
N ASP A 365 18.25 9.60 10.67
CA ASP A 365 17.68 9.02 11.90
C ASP A 365 16.70 7.88 11.59
N ALA A 366 16.13 7.85 10.38
CA ALA A 366 15.35 6.73 9.91
C ALA A 366 16.22 5.50 9.56
N GLY A 367 17.55 5.56 9.47
CA GLY A 367 18.37 4.43 8.99
C GLY A 367 18.12 4.11 7.50
N SER A 368 17.61 5.08 6.73
CA SER A 368 17.38 4.93 5.28
C SER A 368 18.66 5.06 4.44
N LEU A 369 19.76 5.40 5.10
CA LEU A 369 21.10 5.50 4.52
C LEU A 369 21.98 4.32 4.92
N ASP A 370 21.42 3.26 5.50
CA ASP A 370 22.16 2.03 5.77
C ASP A 370 22.46 1.33 4.44
N LEU A 371 23.65 0.75 4.36
CA LEU A 371 24.18 0.12 3.14
C LEU A 371 23.26 -0.96 2.55
N TRP A 372 22.56 -1.73 3.38
CA TRP A 372 21.53 -2.68 2.93
C TRP A 372 20.39 -1.98 2.19
N THR A 373 19.82 -0.94 2.79
CA THR A 373 18.67 -0.22 2.22
C THR A 373 19.04 0.61 1.01
N ALA A 374 20.18 1.32 1.06
CA ALA A 374 20.67 2.15 -0.04
C ALA A 374 21.09 1.31 -1.25
N GLY A 375 21.79 0.19 -1.01
CA GLY A 375 22.18 -0.76 -2.05
C GLY A 375 20.95 -1.38 -2.72
N ALA A 376 20.00 -1.90 -1.92
CA ALA A 376 18.77 -2.48 -2.46
C ALA A 376 17.91 -1.47 -3.24
N ALA A 377 17.79 -0.23 -2.76
CA ALA A 377 17.05 0.82 -3.45
C ALA A 377 17.67 1.15 -4.82
N LEU A 378 19.00 1.26 -4.90
CA LEU A 378 19.70 1.50 -6.16
C LEU A 378 19.64 0.30 -7.10
N THR A 379 19.74 -0.94 -6.59
CA THR A 379 19.52 -2.14 -7.39
C THR A 379 18.13 -2.12 -8.02
N VAL A 380 17.08 -1.93 -7.22
CA VAL A 380 15.69 -1.91 -7.70
C VAL A 380 15.47 -0.79 -8.71
N LEU A 381 15.97 0.42 -8.44
CA LEU A 381 15.83 1.57 -9.34
C LEU A 381 16.53 1.32 -10.68
N THR A 382 17.80 0.90 -10.65
CA THR A 382 18.60 0.70 -11.86
C THR A 382 17.99 -0.41 -12.73
N VAL A 383 17.58 -1.51 -12.12
CA VAL A 383 16.94 -2.62 -12.83
C VAL A 383 15.59 -2.18 -13.40
N LEU A 384 14.78 -1.43 -12.65
CA LEU A 384 13.48 -0.93 -13.14
C LEU A 384 13.64 -0.04 -14.36
N VAL A 385 14.58 0.92 -14.35
CA VAL A 385 14.83 1.79 -15.52
C VAL A 385 15.37 0.96 -16.69
N SER A 386 16.26 0.00 -16.44
CA SER A 386 16.79 -0.91 -17.48
C SER A 386 15.71 -1.78 -18.13
N LEU A 387 14.71 -2.19 -17.34
CA LEU A 387 13.60 -3.02 -17.79
C LEU A 387 12.64 -2.24 -18.70
N LEU A 388 12.41 -0.96 -18.37
CA LEU A 388 11.47 -0.11 -19.08
C LEU A 388 12.08 0.58 -20.31
N GLY A 389 13.40 0.81 -20.32
CA GLY A 389 14.15 1.47 -21.39
C GLY A 389 14.84 0.52 -22.38
N GLU A 390 14.25 -0.64 -22.67
CA GLU A 390 14.73 -1.68 -23.62
C GLU A 390 16.15 -2.27 -23.36
N GLY A 391 16.85 -1.90 -22.28
CA GLY A 391 18.23 -2.29 -22.04
C GLY A 391 18.46 -3.73 -21.55
N LEU A 392 17.50 -4.33 -20.83
CA LEU A 392 17.60 -5.70 -20.29
C LEU A 392 16.57 -6.65 -20.89
N PRO A 393 16.93 -7.94 -21.13
CA PRO A 393 15.95 -8.96 -21.46
C PRO A 393 15.01 -9.18 -20.28
N LEU A 394 13.72 -9.36 -20.57
CA LEU A 394 12.65 -9.44 -19.59
C LEU A 394 12.91 -10.47 -18.49
N GLU A 395 13.38 -11.67 -18.86
CA GLU A 395 13.67 -12.76 -17.92
C GLU A 395 14.73 -12.40 -16.88
N LEU A 396 15.85 -11.83 -17.34
CA LEU A 396 16.96 -11.43 -16.47
C LEU A 396 16.56 -10.22 -15.60
N GLY A 397 15.80 -9.29 -16.17
CA GLY A 397 15.31 -8.13 -15.45
C GLY A 397 14.33 -8.48 -14.32
N LEU A 398 13.40 -9.42 -14.56
CA LEU A 398 12.51 -9.96 -13.53
C LEU A 398 13.27 -10.70 -12.43
N LEU A 399 14.38 -11.37 -12.75
CA LEU A 399 15.25 -11.99 -11.75
C LEU A 399 15.98 -10.94 -10.90
N PHE A 400 16.59 -9.93 -11.51
CA PHE A 400 17.34 -8.91 -10.78
C PHE A 400 16.45 -8.04 -9.90
N ILE A 401 15.20 -7.75 -10.30
CA ILE A 401 14.31 -6.91 -9.48
C ILE A 401 13.90 -7.61 -8.18
N VAL A 402 13.75 -8.94 -8.20
CA VAL A 402 13.38 -9.71 -6.99
C VAL A 402 14.57 -10.11 -6.12
N THR A 403 15.78 -10.06 -6.66
CA THR A 403 17.00 -10.51 -5.98
C THR A 403 17.23 -9.82 -4.61
N PRO A 404 17.06 -8.49 -4.47
CA PRO A 404 17.24 -7.82 -3.18
C PRO A 404 16.37 -8.33 -2.04
N MET A 405 15.07 -8.51 -2.28
CA MET A 405 14.20 -9.02 -1.22
C MET A 405 14.47 -10.50 -0.90
N LEU A 406 14.79 -11.32 -1.89
CA LEU A 406 15.06 -12.75 -1.70
C LEU A 406 16.37 -12.98 -0.94
N VAL A 407 17.44 -12.28 -1.31
CA VAL A 407 18.74 -12.42 -0.64
C VAL A 407 18.63 -11.94 0.81
N GLU A 408 17.97 -10.82 1.07
CA GLU A 408 17.81 -10.33 2.44
C GLU A 408 16.96 -11.28 3.30
N ALA A 409 15.88 -11.83 2.74
CA ALA A 409 15.07 -12.85 3.42
C ALA A 409 15.84 -14.15 3.68
N LEU A 410 16.68 -14.59 2.73
CA LEU A 410 17.53 -15.77 2.88
C LEU A 410 18.62 -15.58 3.93
N VAL A 411 19.29 -14.42 3.94
CA VAL A 411 20.30 -14.07 4.95
C VAL A 411 19.68 -14.05 6.34
N ALA A 412 18.49 -13.46 6.49
CA ALA A 412 17.76 -13.50 7.75
C ALA A 412 17.45 -14.95 8.18
N PHE A 413 16.97 -15.78 7.26
CA PHE A 413 16.65 -17.19 7.51
C PHE A 413 17.85 -18.06 7.91
N LEU A 414 19.03 -17.77 7.38
CA LEU A 414 20.28 -18.46 7.71
C LEU A 414 20.90 -17.99 9.03
N GLY A 415 20.23 -17.10 9.79
CA GLY A 415 20.69 -16.61 11.09
C GLY A 415 21.56 -15.36 11.02
N GLY A 416 21.62 -14.69 9.86
CA GLY A 416 22.22 -13.36 9.74
C GLY A 416 21.48 -12.31 10.59
N ARG A 417 22.12 -11.17 10.87
CA ARG A 417 21.44 -10.05 11.54
C ARG A 417 20.36 -9.47 10.61
N ARG A 418 19.22 -9.07 11.17
CA ARG A 418 18.11 -8.46 10.42
C ARG A 418 18.35 -6.95 10.28
N HIS A 419 18.24 -6.43 9.07
CA HIS A 419 18.38 -4.99 8.81
C HIS A 419 17.10 -4.46 8.14
N HIS A 420 16.03 -4.21 8.91
CA HIS A 420 14.76 -3.64 8.42
C HIS A 420 14.21 -4.22 7.08
N PRO A 421 14.02 -5.55 6.95
CA PRO A 421 13.64 -6.22 5.69
C PRO A 421 12.30 -5.76 5.11
N ARG A 422 11.44 -5.19 5.96
CA ARG A 422 10.18 -4.58 5.54
C ARG A 422 10.37 -3.45 4.53
N ARG A 423 11.48 -2.71 4.59
CA ARG A 423 11.74 -1.58 3.69
C ARG A 423 12.06 -2.05 2.28
N THR A 424 12.98 -3.02 2.17
CA THR A 424 13.31 -3.65 0.89
C THR A 424 12.07 -4.30 0.27
N LEU A 425 11.28 -5.02 1.07
CA LEU A 425 10.00 -5.57 0.61
C LEU A 425 9.03 -4.51 0.07
N VAL A 426 8.89 -3.37 0.75
CA VAL A 426 8.02 -2.27 0.28
C VAL A 426 8.56 -1.64 -0.99
N MET A 427 9.87 -1.33 -1.05
CA MET A 427 10.51 -0.72 -2.23
C MET A 427 10.39 -1.63 -3.45
N THR A 428 10.74 -2.91 -3.31
CA THR A 428 10.60 -3.88 -4.38
C THR A 428 9.13 -4.13 -4.71
N GLY A 429 8.23 -4.19 -3.72
CA GLY A 429 6.78 -4.33 -3.96
C GLY A 429 6.19 -3.17 -4.79
N VAL A 430 6.62 -1.93 -4.53
CA VAL A 430 6.20 -0.75 -5.31
C VAL A 430 6.79 -0.80 -6.72
N ALA A 431 8.08 -1.14 -6.87
CA ALA A 431 8.70 -1.29 -8.19
C ALA A 431 8.05 -2.41 -9.01
N SER A 432 7.70 -3.53 -8.37
CA SER A 432 6.94 -4.62 -8.97
C SER A 432 5.62 -4.16 -9.56
N LEU A 433 4.90 -3.22 -8.93
CA LEU A 433 3.66 -2.67 -9.51
C LEU A 433 3.92 -1.92 -10.82
N ALA A 434 5.02 -1.17 -10.91
CA ALA A 434 5.41 -0.51 -12.16
C ALA A 434 5.79 -1.54 -13.23
N VAL A 435 6.44 -2.63 -12.85
CA VAL A 435 6.75 -3.74 -13.77
C VAL A 435 5.48 -4.44 -14.25
N VAL A 436 4.55 -4.81 -13.35
CA VAL A 436 3.29 -5.44 -13.76
C VAL A 436 2.46 -4.51 -14.64
N TRP A 437 2.46 -3.20 -14.36
CA TRP A 437 1.74 -2.21 -15.17
C TRP A 437 2.23 -2.15 -16.61
N ASN A 438 3.56 -2.22 -16.83
CA ASN A 438 4.14 -2.09 -18.16
C ASN A 438 4.37 -3.43 -18.88
N LEU A 439 4.59 -4.53 -18.14
CA LEU A 439 5.06 -5.81 -18.69
C LEU A 439 4.22 -7.02 -18.27
N GLY A 440 3.24 -6.86 -17.37
CA GLY A 440 2.21 -7.88 -17.09
C GLY A 440 2.61 -9.12 -16.27
N HIS A 441 3.90 -9.40 -16.01
CA HIS A 441 4.31 -10.64 -15.30
C HIS A 441 4.15 -10.57 -13.76
N ALA A 442 2.92 -10.74 -13.27
CA ALA A 442 2.60 -10.65 -11.85
C ALA A 442 3.00 -11.91 -11.04
N SER A 443 3.02 -13.10 -11.65
CA SER A 443 3.25 -14.36 -10.93
C SER A 443 4.65 -14.52 -10.39
N ILE A 444 5.69 -14.16 -11.16
CA ILE A 444 7.10 -14.24 -10.72
C ILE A 444 7.33 -13.31 -9.52
N LEU A 445 6.85 -12.07 -9.63
CA LEU A 445 6.99 -11.05 -8.59
C LEU A 445 6.19 -11.42 -7.33
N GLY A 446 4.96 -11.91 -7.49
CA GLY A 446 4.13 -12.42 -6.41
C GLY A 446 4.70 -13.66 -5.72
N GLY A 447 5.27 -14.58 -6.49
CA GLY A 447 5.96 -15.77 -5.98
C GLY A 447 7.20 -15.41 -5.17
N ALA A 448 8.03 -14.48 -5.66
CA ALA A 448 9.21 -14.02 -4.93
C ALA A 448 8.85 -13.29 -3.62
N LEU A 449 7.79 -12.47 -3.62
CA LEU A 449 7.25 -11.83 -2.42
C LEU A 449 6.76 -12.89 -1.40
N LEU A 450 6.03 -13.91 -1.86
CA LEU A 450 5.56 -15.01 -1.04
C LEU A 450 6.71 -15.78 -0.39
N VAL A 451 7.75 -16.13 -1.16
CA VAL A 451 8.94 -16.84 -0.65
C VAL A 451 9.68 -15.97 0.36
N SER A 452 9.91 -14.70 0.06
CA SER A 452 10.64 -13.78 0.94
C SER A 452 9.93 -13.59 2.28
N ILE A 453 8.62 -13.33 2.25
CA ILE A 453 7.81 -13.15 3.47
C ILE A 453 7.68 -14.47 4.23
N GLY A 454 7.53 -15.60 3.54
CA GLY A 454 7.54 -16.93 4.14
C GLY A 454 8.81 -17.22 4.93
N LEU A 455 9.98 -16.96 4.35
CA LEU A 455 11.29 -17.12 5.01
C LEU A 455 11.41 -16.23 6.25
N LEU A 456 11.01 -14.96 6.16
CA LEU A 456 11.06 -14.02 7.28
C LEU A 456 10.13 -14.40 8.43
N MET A 457 8.97 -14.99 8.13
CA MET A 457 8.04 -15.50 9.14
C MET A 457 8.53 -16.78 9.79
N VAL A 458 9.26 -17.64 9.08
CA VAL A 458 9.90 -18.83 9.68
C VAL A 458 11.07 -18.42 10.59
N ASP A 459 11.92 -17.49 10.15
CA ASP A 459 12.97 -16.93 10.99
C ASP A 459 12.39 -16.21 12.23
N GLY A 460 11.27 -15.52 12.07
CA GLY A 460 10.56 -14.86 13.16
C GLY A 460 10.13 -15.84 14.25
N ALA A 461 9.51 -16.95 13.84
CA ALA A 461 9.11 -18.02 14.73
C ALA A 461 10.31 -18.67 15.44
N ARG A 462 11.37 -19.02 14.70
CA ARG A 462 12.59 -19.65 15.27
C ARG A 462 13.23 -18.81 16.37
N ARG A 463 13.30 -17.49 16.18
CA ARG A 463 13.93 -16.59 17.18
C ARG A 463 13.04 -16.35 18.38
N LYS A 464 11.72 -16.33 18.20
CA LYS A 464 10.76 -16.25 19.30
C LYS A 464 10.89 -17.43 20.26
N ASP A 465 11.21 -18.61 19.75
CA ASP A 465 11.47 -19.80 20.58
C ASP A 465 12.81 -19.72 21.33
N LEU A 466 13.74 -18.86 20.91
CA LEU A 466 15.08 -18.70 21.50
C LEU A 466 15.16 -17.58 22.54
N VAL A 467 14.23 -16.62 22.55
CA VAL A 467 14.25 -15.45 23.42
C VAL A 467 13.26 -15.62 24.57
N GLU A 468 13.77 -15.73 25.80
CA GLU A 468 12.93 -15.84 27.03
C GLU A 468 12.41 -14.46 27.51
N ASN A 469 13.09 -13.36 27.19
CA ASN A 469 12.72 -12.01 27.64
C ASN A 469 11.75 -11.31 26.67
N LEU A 470 10.58 -10.90 27.18
CA LEU A 470 9.54 -10.19 26.42
C LEU A 470 10.01 -8.83 25.88
N ASP A 471 10.91 -8.14 26.59
CA ASP A 471 11.42 -6.82 26.19
C ASP A 471 12.41 -6.88 25.01
N GLU A 472 13.14 -7.99 24.85
CA GLU A 472 14.00 -8.22 23.67
C GLU A 472 13.16 -8.54 22.42
N LEU A 473 11.96 -9.12 22.61
CA LEU A 473 11.00 -9.44 21.55
C LEU A 473 10.33 -8.18 20.94
N GLU A 474 10.10 -7.12 21.72
CA GLU A 474 9.58 -5.84 21.20
C GLU A 474 10.58 -5.12 20.29
N GLY A 475 11.89 -5.33 20.49
CA GLY A 475 12.95 -4.77 19.65
C GLY A 475 13.17 -5.50 18.31
N MET A 476 12.54 -6.65 18.09
CA MET A 476 12.82 -7.52 16.93
C MET A 476 12.02 -7.19 15.65
N ASP A 477 11.08 -6.24 15.69
CA ASP A 477 10.29 -5.75 14.54
C ASP A 477 9.68 -6.87 13.65
N VAL A 478 9.18 -7.96 14.25
CA VAL A 478 8.51 -9.06 13.53
C VAL A 478 7.02 -9.06 13.80
N ASP A 479 6.35 -8.03 13.30
CA ASP A 479 4.89 -8.07 13.15
C ASP A 479 4.55 -9.06 12.02
N GLU A 480 4.51 -10.37 12.32
CA GLU A 480 4.13 -11.43 11.37
C GLU A 480 2.76 -11.14 10.73
N GLY A 481 1.84 -10.58 11.50
CA GLY A 481 0.54 -10.12 10.99
C GLY A 481 0.69 -8.97 10.00
N GLY A 482 1.59 -8.03 10.25
CA GLY A 482 1.96 -6.93 9.36
C GLY A 482 2.69 -7.35 8.08
N LEU A 483 3.58 -8.35 8.16
CA LEU A 483 4.24 -8.94 6.99
C LEU A 483 3.24 -9.69 6.10
N HIS A 484 2.32 -10.43 6.71
CA HIS A 484 1.24 -11.09 5.97
C HIS A 484 0.29 -10.08 5.31
N ALA A 485 -0.05 -8.98 6.01
CA ALA A 485 -0.83 -7.88 5.44
C ALA A 485 -0.16 -7.30 4.19
N LEU A 486 1.16 -7.12 4.27
CA LEU A 486 1.97 -6.61 3.19
C LEU A 486 1.93 -7.54 1.97
N LEU A 487 2.08 -8.85 2.19
CA LEU A 487 1.98 -9.88 1.14
C LEU A 487 0.62 -9.81 0.44
N LEU A 488 -0.48 -9.90 1.20
CA LEU A 488 -1.83 -9.89 0.64
C LEU A 488 -2.13 -8.57 -0.07
N GLY A 489 -1.71 -7.44 0.50
CA GLY A 489 -1.89 -6.11 -0.08
C GLY A 489 -1.17 -5.94 -1.42
N PHE A 490 0.10 -6.36 -1.53
CA PHE A 490 0.82 -6.27 -2.81
C PHE A 490 0.31 -7.29 -3.83
N LEU A 491 -0.02 -8.52 -3.43
CA LEU A 491 -0.66 -9.49 -4.33
C LEU A 491 -1.98 -8.93 -4.87
N MET A 492 -2.78 -8.28 -4.02
CA MET A 492 -4.06 -7.67 -4.42
C MET A 492 -3.83 -6.56 -5.43
N LEU A 493 -2.88 -5.66 -5.17
CA LEU A 493 -2.54 -4.56 -6.08
C LEU A 493 -1.99 -5.08 -7.41
N MET A 494 -1.12 -6.09 -7.39
CA MET A 494 -0.60 -6.71 -8.61
C MET A 494 -1.70 -7.39 -9.42
N ALA A 495 -2.62 -8.12 -8.78
CA ALA A 495 -3.78 -8.71 -9.45
C ALA A 495 -4.69 -7.64 -10.06
N LEU A 496 -4.93 -6.52 -9.34
CA LEU A 496 -5.71 -5.41 -9.86
C LEU A 496 -5.04 -4.74 -11.06
N VAL A 497 -3.75 -4.41 -10.96
CA VAL A 497 -2.97 -3.83 -12.07
C VAL A 497 -2.96 -4.76 -13.27
N ARG A 498 -2.76 -6.06 -13.05
CA ARG A 498 -2.79 -7.10 -14.09
C ARG A 498 -4.12 -7.18 -14.82
N TRP A 499 -5.22 -6.93 -14.10
CA TRP A 499 -6.56 -6.85 -14.69
C TRP A 499 -6.76 -5.56 -15.52
N LEU A 500 -6.21 -4.41 -15.09
CA LEU A 500 -6.34 -3.15 -15.84
C LEU A 500 -5.50 -3.09 -17.14
N GLN A 501 -4.30 -3.66 -17.12
CA GLN A 501 -3.35 -3.65 -18.23
C GLN A 501 -2.94 -5.10 -18.53
N PRO A 502 -3.60 -5.77 -19.50
CA PRO A 502 -3.16 -7.10 -19.91
C PRO A 502 -1.77 -7.07 -20.56
N GLU A 503 -1.05 -8.18 -20.40
CA GLU A 503 0.35 -8.45 -20.75
C GLU A 503 0.88 -7.79 -22.04
N GLN A 504 2.04 -7.13 -21.94
CA GLN A 504 2.83 -6.61 -23.05
C GLN A 504 4.22 -7.29 -23.03
N GLY A 505 4.37 -8.36 -23.81
CA GLY A 505 5.58 -9.20 -23.85
C GLY A 505 5.40 -10.54 -23.16
N THR A 506 6.02 -11.60 -23.69
CA THR A 506 5.87 -12.98 -23.18
C THR A 506 7.22 -13.55 -22.78
N VAL A 507 7.33 -14.03 -21.53
CA VAL A 507 8.39 -14.97 -21.15
C VAL A 507 8.02 -16.36 -21.66
N ASP A 508 8.99 -17.09 -22.22
CA ASP A 508 8.75 -18.42 -22.77
C ASP A 508 8.13 -19.35 -21.70
N GLY A 509 6.92 -19.84 -21.99
CA GLY A 509 6.16 -20.72 -21.09
C GLY A 509 5.27 -20.02 -20.04
N LEU A 510 5.32 -18.68 -19.91
CA LEU A 510 4.54 -17.90 -18.93
C LEU A 510 3.57 -16.90 -19.58
N GLY A 511 2.77 -17.34 -20.55
CA GLY A 511 1.69 -16.53 -21.10
C GLY A 511 0.55 -16.29 -20.10
N LEU A 512 -0.40 -15.43 -20.50
CA LEU A 512 -1.53 -14.93 -19.68
C LEU A 512 -2.23 -15.99 -18.80
N SER A 513 -2.54 -17.16 -19.35
CA SER A 513 -3.21 -18.24 -18.60
C SER A 513 -2.30 -18.88 -17.54
N ASN A 514 -1.03 -19.09 -17.86
CA ASN A 514 -0.04 -19.68 -16.95
C ASN A 514 0.35 -18.68 -15.86
N ASP A 515 0.50 -17.40 -16.20
CA ASP A 515 0.76 -16.31 -15.25
C ASP A 515 -0.41 -16.16 -14.26
N ALA A 516 -1.66 -16.11 -14.75
CA ALA A 516 -2.84 -16.08 -13.90
C ALA A 516 -2.96 -17.34 -13.02
N GLY A 517 -2.68 -18.53 -13.57
CA GLY A 517 -2.67 -19.78 -12.82
C GLY A 517 -1.60 -19.81 -11.72
N ALA A 518 -0.38 -19.39 -12.02
CA ALA A 518 0.74 -19.33 -11.08
C ALA A 518 0.52 -18.28 -9.99
N LEU A 519 -0.01 -17.10 -10.34
CA LEU A 519 -0.43 -16.10 -9.37
C LEU A 519 -1.54 -16.65 -8.47
N GLY A 520 -2.53 -17.36 -9.04
CA GLY A 520 -3.57 -18.06 -8.29
C GLY A 520 -3.02 -19.09 -7.30
N ALA A 521 -1.96 -19.82 -7.66
CA ALA A 521 -1.26 -20.72 -6.75
C ALA A 521 -0.55 -19.96 -5.61
N ALA A 522 0.08 -18.82 -5.90
CA ALA A 522 0.66 -17.95 -4.87
C ALA A 522 -0.41 -17.41 -3.91
N VAL A 523 -1.60 -17.03 -4.43
CA VAL A 523 -2.76 -16.65 -3.62
C VAL A 523 -3.17 -17.82 -2.73
N ALA A 524 -3.31 -19.03 -3.26
CA ALA A 524 -3.67 -20.23 -2.48
C ALA A 524 -2.74 -20.45 -1.29
N VAL A 525 -1.43 -20.40 -1.52
CA VAL A 525 -0.42 -20.56 -0.46
C VAL A 525 -0.49 -19.41 0.54
N SER A 526 -0.64 -18.16 0.07
CA SER A 526 -0.78 -17.01 0.96
C SER A 526 -2.01 -17.16 1.87
N LEU A 527 -3.17 -17.58 1.34
CA LEU A 527 -4.37 -17.80 2.14
C LEU A 527 -4.22 -18.98 3.10
N ALA A 528 -3.48 -20.03 2.72
CA ALA A 528 -3.18 -21.14 3.63
C ALA A 528 -2.37 -20.70 4.85
N MET A 529 -1.59 -19.61 4.76
CA MET A 529 -0.85 -19.06 5.90
C MET A 529 -1.77 -18.53 7.02
N PHE A 530 -3.06 -18.26 6.75
CA PHE A 530 -4.05 -17.95 7.80
C PHE A 530 -4.26 -19.09 8.81
N ALA A 531 -3.85 -20.32 8.49
CA ALA A 531 -3.84 -21.42 9.46
C ALA A 531 -2.84 -21.17 10.61
N ARG A 532 -1.82 -20.32 10.41
CA ARG A 532 -0.85 -19.98 11.46
C ARG A 532 -1.46 -19.01 12.47
N ARG A 533 -1.39 -19.37 13.76
CA ARG A 533 -1.98 -18.60 14.88
C ARG A 533 -1.37 -17.19 15.04
N GLU A 534 -0.09 -17.04 14.70
CA GLU A 534 0.67 -15.78 14.82
C GLU A 534 0.23 -14.71 13.81
N VAL A 535 -0.18 -15.13 12.61
CA VAL A 535 -0.68 -14.24 11.54
C VAL A 535 -1.95 -13.50 11.95
N LEU A 536 -2.74 -14.14 12.81
CA LEU A 536 -4.00 -13.62 13.32
C LEU A 536 -3.80 -12.65 14.50
N SER A 537 -2.55 -12.37 14.92
CA SER A 537 -2.27 -11.82 16.25
C SER A 537 -2.23 -10.30 16.42
N GLY A 538 -1.92 -9.52 15.38
CA GLY A 538 -1.79 -8.06 15.49
C GLY A 538 -2.69 -7.23 14.56
N ARG A 539 -3.12 -7.78 13.41
CA ARG A 539 -3.83 -7.02 12.34
C ARG A 539 -4.90 -7.83 11.62
N LEU A 540 -5.73 -8.53 12.40
CA LEU A 540 -6.73 -9.45 11.87
C LEU A 540 -7.66 -8.80 10.83
N ILE A 541 -8.19 -7.60 11.11
CA ILE A 541 -9.11 -6.89 10.20
C ILE A 541 -8.41 -6.52 8.89
N THR A 542 -7.19 -5.97 8.96
CA THR A 542 -6.42 -5.60 7.77
C THR A 542 -6.13 -6.81 6.89
N ASN A 543 -5.71 -7.94 7.50
CA ASN A 543 -5.44 -9.17 6.77
C ASN A 543 -6.69 -9.73 6.10
N VAL A 544 -7.83 -9.75 6.81
CA VAL A 544 -9.12 -10.19 6.24
C VAL A 544 -9.52 -9.30 5.06
N LEU A 545 -9.38 -7.99 5.19
CA LEU A 545 -9.77 -7.06 4.12
C LEU A 545 -8.86 -7.18 2.89
N CYS A 546 -7.55 -7.31 3.09
CA CYS A 546 -6.60 -7.55 2.00
C CYS A 546 -6.82 -8.91 1.33
N ALA A 547 -7.11 -9.97 2.09
CA ALA A 547 -7.43 -11.29 1.53
C ALA A 547 -8.71 -11.27 0.71
N LEU A 548 -9.73 -10.57 1.20
CA LEU A 548 -10.98 -10.37 0.49
C LEU A 548 -10.76 -9.61 -0.82
N GLY A 549 -10.07 -8.47 -0.75
CA GLY A 549 -9.73 -7.68 -1.93
C GLY A 549 -8.89 -8.47 -2.94
N LEU A 550 -7.94 -9.28 -2.45
CA LEU A 550 -7.12 -10.18 -3.26
C LEU A 550 -7.98 -11.22 -3.99
N LEU A 551 -8.90 -11.89 -3.30
CA LEU A 551 -9.80 -12.87 -3.91
C LEU A 551 -10.67 -12.25 -5.00
N VAL A 552 -11.19 -11.03 -4.77
CA VAL A 552 -11.96 -10.28 -5.77
C VAL A 552 -11.10 -9.88 -6.96
N ALA A 553 -9.92 -9.30 -6.72
CA ALA A 553 -8.99 -8.91 -7.79
C ALA A 553 -8.56 -10.13 -8.63
N MET A 554 -8.28 -11.26 -7.98
CA MET A 554 -7.91 -12.50 -8.67
C MET A 554 -9.07 -13.10 -9.45
N LEU A 555 -10.31 -12.95 -8.98
CA LEU A 555 -11.50 -13.35 -9.72
C LEU A 555 -11.61 -12.55 -11.03
N LEU A 556 -11.39 -11.24 -10.98
CA LEU A 556 -11.37 -10.39 -12.18
C LEU A 556 -10.29 -10.83 -13.17
N VAL A 557 -9.07 -11.11 -12.69
CA VAL A 557 -7.98 -11.66 -13.52
C VAL A 557 -8.38 -13.00 -14.15
N SER A 558 -9.06 -13.88 -13.40
CA SER A 558 -9.50 -15.18 -13.91
C SER A 558 -10.63 -15.11 -14.93
N LEU A 559 -11.47 -14.06 -14.88
CA LEU A 559 -12.51 -13.78 -15.87
C LEU A 559 -11.86 -13.32 -17.18
N GLU A 560 -10.91 -12.39 -17.10
CA GLU A 560 -10.15 -11.90 -18.25
C GLU A 560 -9.34 -13.02 -18.92
N ALA A 561 -8.69 -13.86 -18.12
CA ALA A 561 -7.93 -15.01 -18.62
C ALA A 561 -8.80 -16.20 -19.07
N GLN A 562 -10.13 -16.10 -18.92
CA GLN A 562 -11.10 -17.14 -19.29
C GLN A 562 -10.78 -18.53 -18.67
N LEU A 563 -10.35 -18.54 -17.39
CA LEU A 563 -9.95 -19.77 -16.68
C LEU A 563 -11.05 -20.26 -15.72
N PRO A 564 -11.98 -21.13 -16.15
CA PRO A 564 -13.10 -21.58 -15.31
C PRO A 564 -12.63 -22.40 -14.11
N TRP A 565 -11.55 -23.16 -14.25
CA TRP A 565 -10.97 -23.93 -13.15
C TRP A 565 -10.44 -23.01 -12.03
N LEU A 566 -9.86 -21.87 -12.39
CA LEU A 566 -9.34 -20.88 -11.45
C LEU A 566 -10.49 -20.14 -10.76
N GLN A 567 -11.53 -19.77 -11.49
CA GLN A 567 -12.77 -19.21 -10.92
C GLN A 567 -13.39 -20.14 -9.87
N ALA A 568 -13.50 -21.44 -10.19
CA ALA A 568 -14.00 -22.44 -9.24
C ALA A 568 -13.08 -22.58 -8.01
N SER A 569 -11.75 -22.57 -8.22
CA SER A 569 -10.76 -22.64 -7.14
C SER A 569 -10.85 -21.42 -6.21
N LEU A 570 -10.98 -20.21 -6.75
CA LEU A 570 -11.14 -18.98 -5.98
C LEU A 570 -12.45 -18.97 -5.19
N GLY A 571 -13.54 -19.49 -5.76
CA GLY A 571 -14.79 -19.69 -5.04
C GLY A 571 -14.63 -20.64 -3.85
N LEU A 572 -13.93 -21.77 -4.03
CA LEU A 572 -13.62 -22.70 -2.95
C LEU A 572 -12.71 -22.07 -1.88
N MET A 573 -11.70 -21.28 -2.28
CA MET A 573 -10.84 -20.55 -1.35
C MET A 573 -11.62 -19.49 -0.56
N PHE A 574 -12.54 -18.76 -1.20
CA PHE A 574 -13.40 -17.80 -0.52
C PHE A 574 -14.27 -18.47 0.55
N ILE A 575 -14.88 -19.61 0.24
CA ILE A 575 -15.69 -20.38 1.18
C ILE A 575 -14.82 -20.96 2.30
N GLY A 576 -13.69 -21.59 1.95
CA GLY A 576 -12.80 -22.26 2.91
C GLY A 576 -12.11 -21.28 3.85
N THR A 577 -11.43 -20.27 3.29
CA THR A 577 -10.72 -19.24 4.06
C THR A 577 -11.71 -18.33 4.79
N GLY A 578 -12.83 -17.96 4.17
CA GLY A 578 -13.87 -17.16 4.82
C GLY A 578 -14.55 -17.90 5.97
N GLY A 579 -14.83 -19.19 5.79
CA GLY A 579 -15.36 -20.05 6.85
C GLY A 579 -14.37 -20.15 8.02
N TRP A 580 -13.11 -20.45 7.74
CA TRP A 580 -12.05 -20.52 8.76
C TRP A 580 -11.88 -19.20 9.53
N LEU A 581 -11.79 -18.08 8.81
CA LEU A 581 -11.61 -16.74 9.39
C LEU A 581 -12.83 -16.27 10.16
N SER A 582 -14.04 -16.63 9.72
CA SER A 582 -15.26 -16.34 10.48
C SER A 582 -15.24 -17.07 11.83
N VAL A 583 -14.83 -18.34 11.89
CA VAL A 583 -14.74 -19.10 13.15
C VAL A 583 -13.63 -18.56 14.05
N GLN A 584 -12.40 -18.44 13.55
CA GLN A 584 -11.25 -18.02 14.35
C GLN A 584 -11.33 -16.55 14.77
N GLY A 585 -11.79 -15.70 13.85
CA GLY A 585 -11.93 -14.27 14.09
C GLY A 585 -13.01 -13.95 15.11
N GLU A 586 -14.14 -14.65 15.06
CA GLU A 586 -15.20 -14.53 16.06
C GLU A 586 -14.73 -15.04 17.42
N MET A 587 -14.15 -16.25 17.50
CA MET A 587 -13.61 -16.78 18.76
C MET A 587 -12.60 -15.82 19.41
N ARG A 588 -11.71 -15.22 18.62
CA ARG A 588 -10.67 -14.33 19.15
C ARG A 588 -11.22 -12.97 19.58
N SER A 589 -12.06 -12.35 18.76
CA SER A 589 -12.71 -11.09 19.14
C SER A 589 -13.56 -11.31 20.40
N ALA A 590 -14.27 -12.44 20.48
CA ALA A 590 -15.01 -12.86 21.66
C ALA A 590 -14.12 -13.06 22.90
N LEU A 591 -12.94 -13.69 22.75
CA LEU A 591 -11.98 -13.81 23.86
C LEU A 591 -11.38 -12.46 24.30
N GLN A 592 -11.16 -11.54 23.36
CA GLN A 592 -10.67 -10.20 23.69
C GLN A 592 -11.74 -9.35 24.39
N THR A 593 -13.00 -9.45 23.97
CA THR A 593 -14.11 -8.76 24.63
C THR A 593 -14.34 -9.34 26.02
N THR A 594 -14.31 -10.66 26.23
CA THR A 594 -14.41 -11.26 27.57
C THR A 594 -13.23 -10.88 28.45
N ALA A 595 -12.00 -10.90 27.93
CA ALA A 595 -10.83 -10.45 28.68
C ALA A 595 -10.96 -8.97 29.09
N ARG A 596 -11.48 -8.10 28.22
CA ARG A 596 -11.73 -6.69 28.54
C ARG A 596 -12.86 -6.52 29.57
N ILE A 597 -13.94 -7.28 29.44
CA ILE A 597 -15.06 -7.26 30.40
C ILE A 597 -14.56 -7.73 31.78
N GLU A 598 -13.81 -8.83 31.81
CA GLU A 598 -13.24 -9.39 33.05
C GLU A 598 -12.22 -8.44 33.68
N GLN A 599 -11.37 -7.80 32.88
CA GLN A 599 -10.44 -6.78 33.37
C GLN A 599 -11.20 -5.60 33.99
N ARG A 600 -12.23 -5.07 33.33
CA ARG A 600 -13.06 -3.99 33.89
C ARG A 600 -13.80 -4.43 35.15
N ARG A 601 -14.24 -5.68 35.21
CA ARG A 601 -14.90 -6.25 36.39
C ARG A 601 -13.94 -6.33 37.56
N LYS A 602 -12.70 -6.78 37.34
CA LYS A 602 -11.62 -6.76 38.33
C LYS A 602 -11.27 -5.35 38.79
N GLU A 603 -11.17 -4.39 37.87
CA GLU A 603 -10.95 -2.99 38.21
C GLU A 603 -12.10 -2.44 39.09
N HIS A 604 -13.35 -2.80 38.79
CA HIS A 604 -14.52 -2.39 39.58
C HIS A 604 -14.52 -3.03 40.98
N THR A 605 -14.28 -4.34 41.07
CA THR A 605 -14.22 -5.04 42.37
C THR A 605 -13.04 -4.56 43.21
N GLU A 606 -11.90 -4.22 42.61
CA GLU A 606 -10.78 -3.57 43.32
C GLU A 606 -11.14 -2.18 43.84
N ILE A 607 -11.87 -1.37 43.05
CA ILE A 607 -12.35 -0.05 43.49
C ILE A 607 -13.35 -0.19 44.65
N GLU A 608 -14.28 -1.13 44.57
CA GLU A 608 -15.22 -1.43 45.66
C GLU A 608 -14.50 -1.95 46.91
N ALA A 609 -13.52 -2.83 46.76
CA ALA A 609 -12.71 -3.33 47.87
C ALA A 609 -11.90 -2.19 48.53
N ARG A 610 -11.34 -1.27 47.74
CA ARG A 610 -10.67 -0.06 48.26
C ARG A 610 -11.64 0.86 48.99
N ARG A 611 -12.86 1.05 48.47
CA ARG A 611 -13.93 1.83 49.14
C ARG A 611 -14.37 1.18 50.46
N ALA A 612 -14.57 -0.14 50.48
CA ALA A 612 -14.92 -0.88 51.68
C ALA A 612 -13.80 -0.85 52.73
N ALA A 613 -12.53 -0.97 52.31
CA ALA A 613 -11.37 -0.83 53.19
C ALA A 613 -11.25 0.60 53.76
N PHE A 614 -11.55 1.63 52.97
CA PHE A 614 -11.60 3.02 53.44
C PHE A 614 -12.74 3.25 54.44
N ALA A 615 -13.94 2.72 54.16
CA ALA A 615 -15.08 2.77 55.06
C ALA A 615 -14.82 2.02 56.39
N ASN A 616 -14.12 0.88 56.36
CA ASN A 616 -13.72 0.15 57.58
C ASN A 616 -12.66 0.91 58.39
N ARG A 617 -11.73 1.62 57.75
CA ARG A 617 -10.78 2.52 58.46
C ARG A 617 -11.49 3.70 59.12
N LEU A 618 -12.57 4.20 58.51
CA LEU A 618 -13.46 5.20 59.11
C LEU A 618 -14.34 4.62 60.22
N GLY A 619 -14.78 3.36 60.10
CA GLY A 619 -15.61 2.67 61.09
C GLY A 619 -14.86 2.16 62.32
N GLN A 620 -13.55 1.89 62.20
CA GLN A 620 -12.64 1.58 63.32
C GLN A 620 -12.06 2.82 64.00
N ALA A 621 -12.38 4.03 63.52
CA ALA A 621 -12.10 5.25 64.25
C ALA A 621 -13.07 5.34 65.43
N ASP A 622 -12.62 4.80 66.56
CA ASP A 622 -13.34 4.83 67.83
C ASP A 622 -13.77 6.27 68.15
N SER A 623 -14.99 6.41 68.69
CA SER A 623 -15.67 7.69 68.98
C SER A 623 -14.89 8.63 69.91
N ALA A 624 -13.74 8.20 70.43
CA ALA A 624 -12.79 8.98 71.20
C ALA A 624 -11.74 9.76 70.37
N THR A 625 -11.65 9.55 69.04
CA THR A 625 -10.65 10.23 68.18
C THR A 625 -11.20 11.40 67.36
N MET A 626 -12.52 11.54 67.26
CA MET A 626 -13.15 12.68 66.55
C MET A 626 -13.05 14.00 67.34
N HIS A 627 -12.81 13.94 68.67
CA HIS A 627 -12.73 15.12 69.54
C HIS A 627 -11.31 15.59 69.88
N ARG A 628 -10.26 14.98 69.32
CA ARG A 628 -8.85 15.32 69.61
C ARG A 628 -8.08 15.88 68.39
N MET A 629 -8.78 16.26 67.33
CA MET A 629 -8.20 16.94 66.16
C MET A 629 -8.50 18.46 66.13
N ASP A 630 -9.12 19.00 67.19
CA ASP A 630 -9.53 20.41 67.28
C ASP A 630 -8.61 21.26 68.18
N ASN A 631 -7.58 20.68 68.80
CA ASN A 631 -6.68 21.43 69.70
C ASN A 631 -5.32 20.75 69.87
N THR A 632 -4.44 20.82 68.88
CA THR A 632 -2.99 20.98 69.12
C THR A 632 -2.28 21.41 67.83
N SER A 633 -1.46 22.44 67.98
CA SER A 633 -0.68 23.13 66.97
C SER A 633 0.46 22.27 66.40
N GLU A 634 0.17 21.46 65.39
CA GLU A 634 1.12 21.04 64.34
C GLU A 634 0.42 21.04 62.96
N GLY A 635 -0.37 22.08 62.71
CA GLY A 635 -1.01 22.39 61.42
C GLY A 635 -0.10 23.13 60.45
N ALA A 636 1.17 22.71 60.33
CA ALA A 636 2.16 23.38 59.48
C ALA A 636 3.21 22.41 58.89
N ALA A 637 2.80 21.24 58.41
CA ALA A 637 3.59 20.42 57.48
C ALA A 637 2.77 19.21 56.99
N LEU A 638 1.75 19.44 56.17
CA LEU A 638 1.37 18.46 55.17
C LEU A 638 0.73 19.20 54.01
N ASP A 639 1.55 19.28 52.98
CA ASP A 639 1.40 20.09 51.79
C ASP A 639 0.07 19.80 51.11
N VAL A 640 -0.82 20.80 51.20
CA VAL A 640 -2.08 20.87 50.44
C VAL A 640 -1.80 21.31 48.99
N ALA A 641 -0.53 21.50 48.59
CA ALA A 641 -0.14 21.28 47.22
C ALA A 641 0.01 19.76 47.04
N ASP A 642 -0.94 19.05 46.44
CA ASP A 642 -1.12 19.24 45.02
C ASP A 642 -2.47 18.73 44.48
N SER A 643 -3.57 18.96 45.19
CA SER A 643 -4.90 18.60 44.68
C SER A 643 -5.22 19.29 43.36
N ALA A 644 -4.66 20.49 43.12
CA ALA A 644 -4.86 21.26 41.90
C ALA A 644 -3.95 20.82 40.74
N SER A 645 -2.68 20.45 40.95
CA SER A 645 -1.87 19.89 39.85
C SER A 645 -2.13 18.40 39.63
N LEU A 646 -2.52 17.62 40.65
CA LEU A 646 -3.08 16.26 40.45
C LEU A 646 -4.38 16.33 39.66
N ARG A 647 -5.22 17.34 39.88
CA ARG A 647 -6.42 17.57 39.08
C ARG A 647 -6.08 18.04 37.66
N ARG A 648 -5.04 18.86 37.46
CA ARG A 648 -4.58 19.24 36.10
C ARG A 648 -3.87 18.11 35.37
N THR A 649 -3.14 17.23 36.06
CA THR A 649 -2.51 16.03 35.46
C THR A 649 -3.54 14.94 35.22
N ALA A 650 -4.54 14.79 36.08
CA ALA A 650 -5.72 13.95 35.84
C ALA A 650 -6.59 14.52 34.69
N GLU A 651 -6.79 15.83 34.60
CA GLU A 651 -7.50 16.51 33.49
C GLU A 651 -6.72 16.41 32.18
N ARG A 652 -5.38 16.53 32.20
CA ARG A 652 -4.52 16.32 31.02
C ARG A 652 -4.42 14.85 30.60
N ALA A 653 -4.47 13.90 31.55
CA ALA A 653 -4.53 12.47 31.26
C ALA A 653 -5.91 12.03 30.76
N THR A 654 -6.99 12.70 31.17
CA THR A 654 -8.36 12.43 30.71
C THR A 654 -8.76 13.20 29.45
N ALA A 655 -8.08 14.29 29.09
CA ALA A 655 -8.32 15.04 27.86
C ALA A 655 -8.00 14.27 26.55
N ARG A 656 -7.29 13.14 26.64
CA ARG A 656 -6.96 12.28 25.48
C ARG A 656 -7.87 11.04 25.34
N ARG A 657 -8.92 10.89 26.16
CA ARG A 657 -9.92 9.82 25.99
C ARG A 657 -11.31 10.43 25.72
N PRO A 658 -12.10 9.85 24.79
CA PRO A 658 -13.46 10.32 24.58
C PRO A 658 -14.27 10.12 25.87
N LYS A 659 -14.93 11.19 26.28
CA LYS A 659 -15.76 11.30 27.48
C LYS A 659 -17.06 10.51 27.27
N ALA A 660 -17.20 9.40 27.99
CA ALA A 660 -18.48 8.90 28.48
C ALA A 660 -18.18 8.08 29.74
N GLN A 661 -18.44 8.65 30.91
CA GLN A 661 -18.67 7.84 32.12
C GLN A 661 -20.17 7.55 32.14
N PRO A 662 -20.58 6.29 31.99
CA PRO A 662 -21.93 5.92 32.30
C PRO A 662 -22.03 5.37 33.72
N ALA A 663 -23.19 5.53 34.34
CA ALA A 663 -23.52 5.03 35.66
C ALA A 663 -23.51 3.48 35.71
N GLU A 664 -23.56 2.90 36.91
CA GLU A 664 -23.58 1.44 37.21
C GLU A 664 -24.56 0.58 36.38
N GLY A 665 -25.47 1.16 35.60
CA GLY A 665 -26.37 0.48 34.66
C GLY A 665 -25.87 0.26 33.23
N ASP A 666 -24.64 0.66 32.87
CA ASP A 666 -24.11 0.55 31.49
C ASP A 666 -22.95 -0.46 31.35
N LEU A 667 -22.83 -1.37 32.31
CA LEU A 667 -21.96 -2.56 32.19
C LEU A 667 -22.50 -3.56 31.14
N ASP A 668 -23.76 -3.39 30.70
CA ASP A 668 -24.42 -4.21 29.67
C ASP A 668 -24.13 -3.75 28.21
N GLY A 669 -23.43 -2.62 28.01
CA GLY A 669 -23.25 -1.98 26.69
C GLY A 669 -22.05 -2.44 25.85
N LEU A 670 -21.27 -3.44 26.29
CA LEU A 670 -20.13 -3.96 25.51
C LEU A 670 -20.59 -5.03 24.52
N GLU A 671 -21.39 -4.63 23.53
CA GLU A 671 -21.77 -5.50 22.44
C GLU A 671 -20.54 -5.86 21.58
N HIS A 672 -20.30 -7.15 21.43
CA HIS A 672 -19.30 -7.69 20.50
C HIS A 672 -19.67 -7.28 19.07
N ARG A 673 -18.74 -6.69 18.30
CA ARG A 673 -19.00 -6.34 16.90
C ARG A 673 -18.37 -7.39 15.98
N PRO A 674 -19.15 -8.28 15.34
CA PRO A 674 -18.65 -9.36 14.50
C PRO A 674 -18.18 -8.81 13.13
N SER A 675 -17.16 -7.95 13.14
CA SER A 675 -16.70 -7.18 11.98
C SER A 675 -16.20 -8.05 10.83
N ILE A 676 -15.62 -9.20 11.15
CA ILE A 676 -15.09 -10.16 10.16
C ILE A 676 -16.25 -10.86 9.45
N LEU A 677 -17.20 -11.39 10.21
CA LEU A 677 -18.42 -11.99 9.66
C LEU A 677 -19.19 -10.98 8.79
N MET A 678 -19.34 -9.75 9.27
CA MET A 678 -20.02 -8.69 8.51
C MET A 678 -19.28 -8.35 7.19
N ALA A 679 -17.94 -8.35 7.18
CA ALA A 679 -17.16 -8.14 5.96
C ALA A 679 -17.39 -9.26 4.93
N PHE A 680 -17.41 -10.54 5.35
CA PHE A 680 -17.70 -11.66 4.45
C PHE A 680 -19.14 -11.65 3.92
N ILE A 681 -20.13 -11.32 4.77
CA ILE A 681 -21.52 -11.17 4.32
C ILE A 681 -21.64 -10.01 3.31
N GLY A 682 -21.01 -8.87 3.59
CA GLY A 682 -20.98 -7.73 2.67
C GLY A 682 -20.33 -8.06 1.34
N ALA A 683 -19.20 -8.76 1.36
CA ALA A 683 -18.50 -9.20 0.14
C ALA A 683 -19.32 -10.20 -0.68
N THR A 684 -19.94 -11.18 -0.02
CA THR A 684 -20.81 -12.17 -0.66
C THR A 684 -22.00 -11.47 -1.33
N SER A 685 -22.60 -10.49 -0.64
CA SER A 685 -23.72 -9.71 -1.15
C SER A 685 -23.31 -8.85 -2.36
N LEU A 686 -22.15 -8.20 -2.30
CA LEU A 686 -21.63 -7.40 -3.41
C LEU A 686 -21.28 -8.28 -4.62
N SER A 687 -20.65 -9.44 -4.39
CA SER A 687 -20.33 -10.40 -5.45
C SER A 687 -21.59 -10.95 -6.10
N GLY A 688 -22.60 -11.29 -5.31
CA GLY A 688 -23.92 -11.71 -5.81
C GLY A 688 -24.60 -10.61 -6.63
N ALA A 689 -24.49 -9.36 -6.19
CA ALA A 689 -25.05 -8.20 -6.89
C ALA A 689 -24.37 -7.95 -8.24
N VAL A 690 -23.03 -8.02 -8.28
CA VAL A 690 -22.26 -7.91 -9.53
C VAL A 690 -22.57 -9.07 -10.48
N TRP A 691 -22.61 -10.31 -9.99
CA TRP A 691 -22.96 -11.46 -10.81
C TRP A 691 -24.37 -11.31 -11.41
N SER A 692 -25.32 -10.85 -10.60
CA SER A 692 -26.68 -10.61 -11.06
C SER A 692 -26.78 -9.46 -12.06
N TRP A 693 -25.93 -8.43 -11.94
CA TRP A 693 -25.89 -7.30 -12.86
C TRP A 693 -25.26 -7.66 -14.21
N LEU A 694 -24.22 -8.51 -14.20
CA LEU A 694 -23.50 -8.98 -15.40
C LEU A 694 -24.28 -10.00 -16.27
N GLY A 695 -25.54 -10.29 -15.94
CA GLY A 695 -26.38 -11.21 -16.72
C GLY A 695 -26.27 -12.68 -16.32
N GLY A 696 -25.73 -12.96 -15.13
CA GLY A 696 -25.89 -14.27 -14.51
C GLY A 696 -27.37 -14.61 -14.29
N ASN A 697 -27.70 -15.91 -14.21
CA ASN A 697 -29.04 -16.34 -13.86
C ASN A 697 -29.43 -15.74 -12.49
N HIS A 698 -30.34 -14.76 -12.51
CA HIS A 698 -30.70 -13.94 -11.34
C HIS A 698 -31.17 -14.79 -10.15
N ALA A 699 -31.99 -15.82 -10.41
CA ALA A 699 -32.45 -16.74 -9.39
C ALA A 699 -31.30 -17.54 -8.76
N MET A 700 -30.31 -17.96 -9.56
CA MET A 700 -29.12 -18.65 -9.05
C MET A 700 -28.23 -17.72 -8.22
N ALA A 701 -28.05 -16.47 -8.66
CA ALA A 701 -27.28 -15.47 -7.92
C ALA A 701 -27.88 -15.23 -6.53
N LEU A 702 -29.20 -15.10 -6.43
CA LEU A 702 -29.91 -14.98 -5.15
C LEU A 702 -29.78 -16.23 -4.29
N ALA A 703 -30.03 -17.42 -4.86
CA ALA A 703 -30.00 -18.68 -4.11
C ALA A 703 -28.61 -18.97 -3.55
N THR A 704 -27.56 -18.79 -4.35
CA THR A 704 -26.17 -18.99 -3.93
C THR A 704 -25.74 -17.97 -2.88
N THR A 705 -26.10 -16.70 -3.06
CA THR A 705 -25.84 -15.64 -2.06
C THR A 705 -26.51 -15.96 -0.74
N ALA A 706 -27.79 -16.37 -0.76
CA ALA A 706 -28.52 -16.74 0.46
C ALA A 706 -27.90 -17.95 1.16
N LEU A 707 -27.51 -18.98 0.42
CA LEU A 707 -26.84 -20.18 0.94
C LEU A 707 -25.52 -19.82 1.63
N LEU A 708 -24.68 -19.02 0.97
CA LEU A 708 -23.38 -18.61 1.52
C LEU A 708 -23.51 -17.72 2.76
N ILE A 709 -24.40 -16.72 2.73
CA ILE A 709 -24.68 -15.88 3.90
C ILE A 709 -25.17 -16.73 5.07
N THR A 710 -26.09 -17.66 4.83
CA THR A 710 -26.60 -18.58 5.86
C THR A 710 -25.47 -19.46 6.41
N ALA A 711 -24.61 -19.99 5.55
CA ALA A 711 -23.46 -20.81 5.96
C ALA A 711 -22.46 -20.01 6.83
N PHE A 712 -22.11 -18.78 6.44
CA PHE A 712 -21.22 -17.93 7.23
C PHE A 712 -21.83 -17.57 8.60
N ILE A 713 -23.11 -17.20 8.64
CA ILE A 713 -23.80 -16.94 9.90
C ILE A 713 -23.81 -18.22 10.76
N GLY A 714 -24.09 -19.38 10.17
CA GLY A 714 -24.09 -20.67 10.88
C GLY A 714 -22.73 -21.05 11.46
N LEU A 715 -21.66 -20.92 10.67
CA LEU A 715 -20.28 -21.21 11.09
C LEU A 715 -19.82 -20.28 12.21
N ALA A 716 -20.05 -18.97 12.06
CA ALA A 716 -19.72 -17.99 13.08
C ALA A 716 -20.49 -18.26 14.38
N ARG A 717 -21.79 -18.59 14.28
CA ARG A 717 -22.63 -18.94 15.44
C ARG A 717 -22.14 -20.20 16.16
N TRP A 718 -21.80 -21.26 15.44
CA TRP A 718 -21.25 -22.48 16.03
C TRP A 718 -20.01 -22.20 16.90
N SER A 719 -19.21 -21.20 16.52
CA SER A 719 -18.05 -20.76 17.29
C SER A 719 -18.42 -19.88 18.50
N ALA A 720 -19.39 -18.98 18.35
CA ALA A 720 -19.78 -17.98 19.34
C ALA A 720 -20.65 -18.54 20.48
N ASP A 721 -21.49 -19.54 20.20
CA ASP A 721 -22.37 -20.16 21.22
C ASP A 721 -21.55 -20.86 22.33
N ARG A 722 -20.25 -21.16 22.11
CA ARG A 722 -19.33 -21.64 23.16
C ARG A 722 -18.96 -20.59 24.22
N LEU A 723 -19.19 -19.31 23.93
CA LEU A 723 -18.75 -18.18 24.76
C LEU A 723 -19.93 -17.32 25.28
N SER A 724 -21.17 -17.75 25.04
CA SER A 724 -22.42 -17.15 25.56
C SER A 724 -22.53 -15.62 25.43
N MET A 725 -22.03 -15.05 24.33
CA MET A 725 -22.09 -13.61 24.09
C MET A 725 -23.30 -13.20 23.24
N PRO A 726 -24.03 -12.13 23.62
CA PRO A 726 -25.10 -11.60 22.79
C PRO A 726 -24.51 -10.94 21.52
N LEU A 727 -25.10 -11.24 20.37
CA LEU A 727 -24.82 -10.55 19.11
C LEU A 727 -25.47 -9.16 19.13
N PRO A 728 -24.86 -8.15 18.49
CA PRO A 728 -25.41 -6.81 18.41
C PRO A 728 -26.73 -6.85 17.64
N GLN A 729 -27.72 -6.09 18.08
CA GLN A 729 -29.07 -6.12 17.48
C GLN A 729 -29.32 -4.88 16.62
N VAL A 730 -29.86 -5.10 15.42
CA VAL A 730 -30.35 -4.04 14.53
C VAL A 730 -31.83 -4.29 14.30
N MET A 731 -32.69 -3.34 14.71
CA MET A 731 -34.15 -3.50 14.65
C MET A 731 -34.69 -4.79 15.33
N GLY A 732 -34.01 -5.26 16.38
CA GLY A 732 -34.41 -6.44 17.15
C GLY A 732 -33.97 -7.79 16.55
N ILE A 733 -33.30 -7.81 15.40
CA ILE A 733 -32.64 -9.00 14.84
C ILE A 733 -31.12 -8.93 14.99
N ASP A 734 -30.45 -10.08 14.95
CA ASP A 734 -29.00 -10.15 15.05
C ASP A 734 -28.35 -9.42 13.84
N ALA A 735 -27.39 -8.52 14.08
CA ALA A 735 -26.82 -7.66 13.03
C ALA A 735 -26.28 -8.41 11.79
N PRO A 736 -25.64 -9.59 11.90
CA PRO A 736 -25.23 -10.36 10.73
C PRO A 736 -26.43 -10.82 9.88
N VAL A 737 -27.54 -11.19 10.51
CA VAL A 737 -28.79 -11.56 9.82
C VAL A 737 -29.39 -10.34 9.13
N ALA A 738 -29.41 -9.18 9.81
CA ALA A 738 -29.88 -7.93 9.22
C ALA A 738 -29.10 -7.53 7.97
N LEU A 739 -27.76 -7.60 8.05
CA LEU A 739 -26.89 -7.32 6.93
C LEU A 739 -27.08 -8.33 5.80
N GLY A 740 -27.27 -9.61 6.12
CA GLY A 740 -27.56 -10.65 5.14
C GLY A 740 -28.86 -10.41 4.37
N LEU A 741 -29.92 -10.01 5.06
CA LEU A 741 -31.21 -9.66 4.45
C LEU A 741 -31.09 -8.40 3.56
N ALA A 742 -30.41 -7.36 4.06
CA ALA A 742 -30.12 -6.17 3.26
C ALA A 742 -29.27 -6.49 2.02
N GLY A 743 -28.33 -7.42 2.15
CA GLY A 743 -27.53 -7.95 1.05
C GLY A 743 -28.36 -8.64 -0.02
N LEU A 744 -29.32 -9.48 0.36
CA LEU A 744 -30.25 -10.11 -0.59
C LEU A 744 -31.13 -9.08 -1.32
N VAL A 745 -31.58 -8.03 -0.62
CA VAL A 745 -32.30 -6.91 -1.25
C VAL A 745 -31.42 -6.21 -2.29
N LEU A 746 -30.13 -6.01 -2.01
CA LEU A 746 -29.18 -5.44 -2.98
C LEU A 746 -29.02 -6.33 -4.21
N VAL A 747 -28.90 -7.65 -4.05
CA VAL A 747 -28.82 -8.61 -5.17
C VAL A 747 -30.11 -8.58 -6.00
N GLU A 748 -31.28 -8.56 -5.34
CA GLU A 748 -32.59 -8.43 -6.01
C GLU A 748 -32.66 -7.16 -6.86
N ILE A 749 -32.32 -6.01 -6.27
CA ILE A 749 -32.36 -4.72 -6.99
C ILE A 749 -31.41 -4.73 -8.19
N THR A 750 -30.16 -5.13 -7.99
CA THR A 750 -29.13 -5.08 -9.05
C THR A 750 -29.42 -6.02 -10.21
N GLY A 751 -30.01 -7.19 -9.96
CA GLY A 751 -30.49 -8.08 -11.01
C GLY A 751 -31.65 -7.51 -11.83
N ARG A 752 -32.46 -6.63 -11.24
CA ARG A 752 -33.54 -5.92 -11.96
C ARG A 752 -33.06 -4.66 -12.68
N VAL A 753 -31.96 -4.04 -12.24
CA VAL A 753 -31.33 -2.88 -12.92
C VAL A 753 -30.43 -3.32 -14.09
N GLY A 754 -29.87 -4.52 -14.02
CA GLY A 754 -28.93 -5.05 -15.01
C GLY A 754 -29.48 -5.01 -16.43
N GLY A 755 -28.59 -4.89 -17.42
CA GLY A 755 -28.92 -4.61 -18.83
C GLY A 755 -29.66 -5.71 -19.60
N PHE A 756 -30.26 -6.68 -18.92
CA PHE A 756 -30.99 -7.80 -19.51
C PHE A 756 -32.49 -7.68 -19.19
N VAL A 757 -33.33 -7.90 -20.20
CA VAL A 757 -34.79 -7.79 -20.09
C VAL A 757 -35.30 -8.87 -19.14
N VAL A 758 -35.54 -8.52 -17.87
CA VAL A 758 -36.29 -9.39 -16.97
C VAL A 758 -37.74 -9.39 -17.46
N VAL A 759 -38.20 -10.53 -17.97
CA VAL A 759 -39.54 -10.67 -18.53
C VAL A 759 -40.55 -10.79 -17.40
N LEU A 760 -41.64 -10.02 -17.45
CA LEU A 760 -42.70 -10.04 -16.44
C LEU A 760 -43.21 -11.47 -16.18
N SER A 761 -43.29 -12.32 -17.21
CA SER A 761 -43.78 -13.70 -17.06
C SER A 761 -42.86 -14.63 -16.27
N ASP A 762 -41.58 -14.26 -16.05
CA ASP A 762 -40.61 -15.06 -15.28
C ASP A 762 -40.30 -14.43 -13.91
N GLN A 763 -40.83 -15.05 -12.86
CA GLN A 763 -40.67 -14.66 -11.46
C GLN A 763 -39.95 -15.73 -10.63
N VAL A 764 -39.14 -16.62 -11.24
CA VAL A 764 -38.36 -17.64 -10.49
C VAL A 764 -37.37 -17.00 -9.50
N HIS A 765 -36.85 -15.83 -9.83
CA HIS A 765 -35.98 -15.07 -8.92
C HIS A 765 -36.72 -14.60 -7.65
N LEU A 766 -38.02 -14.26 -7.74
CA LEU A 766 -38.85 -13.93 -6.56
C LEU A 766 -38.96 -15.13 -5.62
N LEU A 767 -39.10 -16.33 -6.17
CA LEU A 767 -39.08 -17.57 -5.38
C LEU A 767 -37.74 -17.75 -4.66
N ALA A 768 -36.62 -17.55 -5.36
CA ALA A 768 -35.28 -17.62 -4.77
C ALA A 768 -35.07 -16.55 -3.68
N PHE A 769 -35.58 -15.33 -3.89
CA PHE A 769 -35.51 -14.24 -2.92
C PHE A 769 -36.33 -14.54 -1.66
N VAL A 770 -37.57 -15.03 -1.80
CA VAL A 770 -38.45 -15.40 -0.66
C VAL A 770 -37.83 -16.54 0.15
N LEU A 771 -37.42 -17.63 -0.52
CA LEU A 771 -36.81 -18.78 0.16
C LEU A 771 -35.46 -18.42 0.78
N GLY A 772 -34.64 -17.64 0.09
CA GLY A 772 -33.34 -17.16 0.57
C GLY A 772 -33.48 -16.25 1.79
N ALA A 773 -34.40 -15.28 1.74
CA ALA A 773 -34.67 -14.39 2.87
C ALA A 773 -35.23 -15.16 4.07
N LEU A 774 -36.12 -16.14 3.85
CA LEU A 774 -36.62 -17.03 4.90
C LEU A 774 -35.48 -17.81 5.57
N MET A 775 -34.57 -18.37 4.76
CA MET A 775 -33.42 -19.13 5.24
C MET A 775 -32.47 -18.26 6.06
N VAL A 776 -32.10 -17.07 5.56
CA VAL A 776 -31.24 -16.13 6.29
C VAL A 776 -31.92 -15.65 7.59
N ALA A 777 -33.19 -15.25 7.53
CA ALA A 777 -33.94 -14.79 8.69
C ALA A 777 -34.07 -15.89 9.77
N SER A 778 -34.22 -17.15 9.37
CA SER A 778 -34.37 -18.29 10.30
C SER A 778 -33.17 -18.44 11.24
N MET A 779 -31.99 -17.99 10.81
CA MET A 779 -30.77 -17.95 11.62
C MET A 779 -30.85 -17.02 12.83
N HIS A 780 -31.85 -16.14 12.92
CA HIS A 780 -32.10 -15.35 14.13
C HIS A 780 -32.79 -16.16 15.25
N VAL A 781 -33.58 -17.18 14.88
CA VAL A 781 -34.47 -17.93 15.79
C VAL A 781 -33.90 -19.31 16.16
N LEU A 782 -33.30 -20.01 15.19
CA LEU A 782 -32.81 -21.37 15.36
C LEU A 782 -31.82 -21.48 16.53
N GLY A 783 -32.09 -22.35 17.49
CA GLY A 783 -31.18 -22.66 18.61
C GLY A 783 -30.97 -21.53 19.63
N ARG A 784 -31.94 -20.61 19.78
CA ARG A 784 -31.83 -19.46 20.70
C ARG A 784 -32.91 -19.46 21.78
N ASP A 785 -32.52 -18.97 22.95
CA ASP A 785 -33.43 -18.71 24.06
C ASP A 785 -34.26 -17.43 23.82
N GLN A 786 -35.35 -17.26 24.57
CA GLN A 786 -36.27 -16.12 24.46
C GLN A 786 -37.02 -16.03 23.11
N LEU A 787 -37.54 -17.17 22.61
CA LEU A 787 -38.35 -17.24 21.39
C LEU A 787 -39.50 -16.22 21.34
N GLY A 788 -40.03 -15.80 22.49
CA GLY A 788 -41.11 -14.82 22.59
C GLY A 788 -40.75 -13.41 22.11
N LEU A 789 -39.47 -13.03 22.10
CA LEU A 789 -38.99 -11.75 21.58
C LEU A 789 -38.42 -11.88 20.15
N ARG A 790 -37.79 -13.02 19.84
CA ARG A 790 -37.10 -13.28 18.56
C ARG A 790 -38.04 -13.63 17.41
N LEU A 791 -39.10 -14.42 17.65
CA LEU A 791 -40.08 -14.77 16.60
C LEU A 791 -40.81 -13.53 16.02
N PRO A 792 -41.23 -12.56 16.85
CA PRO A 792 -41.69 -11.25 16.40
C PRO A 792 -40.69 -10.55 15.48
N ALA A 793 -39.45 -10.38 15.93
CA ALA A 793 -38.42 -9.67 15.17
C ALA A 793 -38.06 -10.37 13.86
N PHE A 794 -38.01 -11.71 13.85
CA PHE A 794 -37.86 -12.53 12.66
C PHE A 794 -38.94 -12.22 11.61
N ALA A 795 -40.21 -12.20 12.04
CA ALA A 795 -41.33 -11.97 11.15
C ALA A 795 -41.36 -10.52 10.62
N ASP A 796 -41.02 -9.55 11.47
CA ASP A 796 -40.91 -8.13 11.09
C ASP A 796 -39.80 -7.93 10.05
N ALA A 797 -38.62 -8.50 10.30
CA ALA A 797 -37.47 -8.41 9.40
C ALA A 797 -37.77 -9.03 8.03
N LEU A 798 -38.44 -10.19 7.99
CA LEU A 798 -38.80 -10.82 6.71
C LEU A 798 -39.80 -9.96 5.93
N LEU A 799 -40.84 -9.43 6.58
CA LEU A 799 -41.79 -8.51 5.95
C LEU A 799 -41.09 -7.26 5.39
N TRP A 800 -40.22 -6.63 6.19
CA TRP A 800 -39.45 -5.46 5.73
C TRP A 800 -38.55 -5.78 4.55
N THR A 801 -37.89 -6.94 4.54
CA THR A 801 -37.02 -7.39 3.45
C THR A 801 -37.81 -7.56 2.15
N LEU A 802 -38.96 -8.23 2.22
CA LEU A 802 -39.82 -8.47 1.06
C LEU A 802 -40.41 -7.15 0.51
N VAL A 803 -40.88 -6.27 1.39
CA VAL A 803 -41.40 -4.94 0.99
C VAL A 803 -40.30 -4.07 0.40
N ALA A 804 -39.10 -4.05 0.99
CA ALA A 804 -37.97 -3.28 0.47
C ALA A 804 -37.58 -3.75 -0.94
N GLY A 805 -37.47 -5.06 -1.16
CA GLY A 805 -37.24 -5.63 -2.49
C GLY A 805 -38.31 -5.18 -3.49
N ARG A 806 -39.60 -5.22 -3.09
CA ARG A 806 -40.72 -4.85 -3.97
C ARG A 806 -40.81 -3.36 -4.28
N ILE A 807 -40.66 -2.49 -3.30
CA ILE A 807 -40.80 -1.04 -3.48
C ILE A 807 -39.61 -0.49 -4.28
N VAL A 808 -38.39 -0.90 -3.96
CA VAL A 808 -37.20 -0.35 -4.64
C VAL A 808 -37.18 -0.80 -6.09
N THR A 809 -37.53 -2.05 -6.40
CA THR A 809 -37.59 -2.54 -7.79
C THR A 809 -38.70 -1.86 -8.61
N LEU A 810 -39.81 -1.46 -7.98
CA LEU A 810 -40.88 -0.68 -8.63
C LEU A 810 -40.41 0.71 -9.10
N PHE A 811 -39.57 1.39 -8.31
CA PHE A 811 -39.08 2.73 -8.65
C PHE A 811 -37.93 2.73 -9.67
N VAL A 812 -37.17 1.65 -9.75
CA VAL A 812 -35.95 1.57 -10.56
C VAL A 812 -36.22 1.17 -12.02
N GLY A 813 -37.45 0.71 -12.35
CA GLY A 813 -37.92 0.62 -13.73
C GLY A 813 -37.84 -0.76 -14.41
N GLY A 814 -37.97 -1.86 -13.66
CA GLY A 814 -38.07 -3.22 -14.23
C GLY A 814 -39.51 -3.70 -14.45
N GLU A 815 -39.71 -4.73 -15.27
CA GLU A 815 -41.00 -5.44 -15.40
C GLU A 815 -41.30 -6.23 -14.12
N VAL A 816 -41.85 -5.54 -13.12
CA VAL A 816 -42.27 -6.10 -11.83
C VAL A 816 -43.80 -6.07 -11.78
N PRO A 817 -44.47 -7.11 -11.24
CA PRO A 817 -45.92 -7.07 -11.12
C PRO A 817 -46.38 -5.85 -10.31
N VAL A 818 -47.33 -5.10 -10.83
CA VAL A 818 -47.82 -3.88 -10.19
C VAL A 818 -48.58 -4.27 -8.91
N PRO A 819 -48.30 -3.66 -7.75
CA PRO A 819 -49.04 -3.93 -6.52
C PRO A 819 -50.55 -3.76 -6.73
N LEU A 820 -51.35 -4.61 -6.07
CA LEU A 820 -52.81 -4.63 -6.15
C LEU A 820 -53.40 -5.05 -7.51
N GLN A 821 -52.58 -5.31 -8.53
CA GLN A 821 -53.01 -5.70 -9.88
C GLN A 821 -52.31 -7.00 -10.32
N ILE A 822 -52.33 -8.01 -9.45
CA ILE A 822 -51.65 -9.29 -9.66
C ILE A 822 -52.71 -10.37 -9.83
N ASP A 823 -52.70 -11.04 -10.98
CA ASP A 823 -53.38 -12.32 -11.17
C ASP A 823 -52.39 -13.48 -10.92
N PRO A 824 -52.53 -14.24 -9.83
CA PRO A 824 -51.59 -15.32 -9.51
C PRO A 824 -51.67 -16.52 -10.48
N PHE A 825 -52.72 -16.63 -11.31
CA PHE A 825 -52.96 -17.78 -12.18
C PHE A 825 -52.81 -17.48 -13.67
N ALA A 826 -52.42 -16.26 -14.06
CA ALA A 826 -52.34 -15.84 -15.46
C ALA A 826 -51.14 -16.41 -16.26
N GLY A 827 -50.08 -16.88 -15.58
CA GLY A 827 -48.82 -17.28 -16.20
C GLY A 827 -48.49 -18.77 -16.10
N GLU A 828 -47.27 -19.14 -16.50
CA GLU A 828 -46.76 -20.51 -16.44
C GLU A 828 -46.63 -21.01 -14.98
N THR A 829 -46.87 -22.31 -14.77
CA THR A 829 -46.87 -22.93 -13.43
C THR A 829 -45.57 -22.70 -12.65
N LEU A 830 -44.40 -22.92 -13.26
CA LEU A 830 -43.10 -22.80 -12.58
C LEU A 830 -42.59 -21.36 -12.53
N ALA A 831 -42.78 -20.62 -13.63
CA ALA A 831 -42.23 -19.27 -13.77
C ALA A 831 -43.07 -18.19 -13.07
N TRP A 832 -44.39 -18.39 -12.94
CA TRP A 832 -45.30 -17.37 -12.41
C TRP A 832 -46.14 -17.86 -11.23
N VAL A 833 -46.91 -18.95 -11.41
CA VAL A 833 -47.89 -19.40 -10.40
C VAL A 833 -47.21 -19.81 -9.10
N LEU A 834 -46.17 -20.66 -9.19
CA LEU A 834 -45.46 -21.16 -8.01
C LEU A 834 -44.80 -20.02 -7.19
N PRO A 835 -44.02 -19.09 -7.77
CA PRO A 835 -43.50 -17.94 -7.03
C PRO A 835 -44.57 -17.12 -6.30
N MET A 836 -45.71 -16.83 -6.95
CA MET A 836 -46.79 -16.05 -6.35
C MET A 836 -47.46 -16.80 -5.19
N LEU A 837 -47.73 -18.09 -5.36
CA LEU A 837 -48.33 -18.91 -4.30
C LEU A 837 -47.39 -19.08 -3.10
N VAL A 838 -46.08 -19.24 -3.33
CA VAL A 838 -45.09 -19.33 -2.25
C VAL A 838 -44.97 -18.01 -1.50
N LEU A 839 -44.97 -16.87 -2.19
CA LEU A 839 -45.01 -15.56 -1.55
C LEU A 839 -46.25 -15.42 -0.65
N GLU A 840 -47.44 -15.72 -1.18
CA GLU A 840 -48.69 -15.60 -0.43
C GLU A 840 -48.76 -16.56 0.76
N ALA A 841 -48.33 -17.81 0.58
CA ALA A 841 -48.24 -18.79 1.68
C ALA A 841 -47.26 -18.34 2.77
N THR A 842 -46.14 -17.72 2.39
CA THR A 842 -45.16 -17.15 3.33
C THR A 842 -45.78 -15.99 4.11
N LEU A 843 -46.51 -15.08 3.45
CA LEU A 843 -47.20 -13.98 4.12
C LEU A 843 -48.27 -14.47 5.10
N LEU A 844 -49.07 -15.47 4.71
CA LEU A 844 -50.04 -16.12 5.61
C LEU A 844 -49.33 -16.71 6.84
N GLY A 845 -48.23 -17.43 6.63
CA GLY A 845 -47.41 -17.97 7.72
C GLY A 845 -46.89 -16.89 8.67
N LEU A 846 -46.39 -15.77 8.14
CA LEU A 846 -45.89 -14.64 8.93
C LEU A 846 -46.98 -13.94 9.74
N VAL A 847 -48.16 -13.76 9.14
CA VAL A 847 -49.34 -13.16 9.78
C VAL A 847 -49.87 -14.06 10.89
N LEU A 848 -49.94 -15.37 10.65
CA LEU A 848 -50.35 -16.37 11.66
C LEU A 848 -49.31 -16.56 12.76
N LEU A 849 -48.02 -16.43 12.45
CA LEU A 849 -46.95 -16.45 13.45
C LEU A 849 -47.08 -15.24 14.39
N HIS A 850 -47.28 -14.05 13.81
CA HIS A 850 -47.65 -12.85 14.57
C HIS A 850 -48.88 -13.10 15.43
N GLU A 851 -49.93 -13.65 14.80
CA GLU A 851 -51.08 -14.38 15.34
C GLU A 851 -50.86 -14.95 16.75
N TRP A 852 -50.01 -15.96 16.69
CA TRP A 852 -49.73 -16.90 17.74
C TRP A 852 -48.87 -16.32 18.85
N VAL A 853 -47.77 -15.62 18.51
CA VAL A 853 -46.84 -15.07 19.52
C VAL A 853 -47.56 -14.09 20.42
N GLU A 854 -48.34 -13.17 19.84
CA GLU A 854 -49.09 -12.18 20.60
C GLU A 854 -50.14 -12.83 21.52
N GLY A 855 -50.80 -13.88 21.03
CA GLY A 855 -51.74 -14.68 21.82
C GLY A 855 -51.09 -15.32 23.04
N ILE A 856 -49.87 -15.87 22.88
CA ILE A 856 -49.09 -16.43 24.00
C ILE A 856 -48.69 -15.33 24.99
N ARG A 857 -48.21 -14.19 24.51
CA ARG A 857 -47.77 -13.08 25.37
C ARG A 857 -48.91 -12.57 26.25
N ARG A 858 -50.12 -12.49 25.71
CA ARG A 858 -51.33 -12.17 26.48
C ARG A 858 -51.71 -13.24 27.49
N ARG A 859 -51.67 -14.53 27.11
CA ARG A 859 -51.96 -15.63 28.05
C ARG A 859 -50.99 -15.65 29.23
N ARG A 860 -49.79 -15.10 29.06
CA ARG A 860 -48.74 -14.98 30.08
C ARG A 860 -48.67 -13.59 30.74
N ASP A 861 -49.65 -12.73 30.48
CA ASP A 861 -49.75 -11.37 31.02
C ASP A 861 -48.47 -10.52 30.87
N LEU A 862 -47.79 -10.66 29.72
CA LEU A 862 -46.57 -9.90 29.42
C LEU A 862 -46.89 -8.48 28.90
N PRO A 863 -46.05 -7.47 29.22
CA PRO A 863 -46.26 -6.09 28.80
C PRO A 863 -46.19 -5.93 27.27
N ASP A 864 -46.83 -4.88 26.73
CA ASP A 864 -46.74 -4.60 25.29
C ASP A 864 -45.29 -4.30 24.87
N GLN A 865 -44.86 -4.87 23.75
CA GLN A 865 -43.50 -4.71 23.20
C GLN A 865 -43.45 -3.80 21.98
N ARG A 866 -44.52 -3.78 21.16
CA ARG A 866 -44.49 -3.14 19.83
C ARG A 866 -45.23 -1.81 19.78
N GLY A 867 -46.09 -1.54 20.76
CA GLY A 867 -46.97 -0.39 20.76
C GLY A 867 -47.94 -0.38 19.57
N SER A 868 -48.62 0.74 19.37
CA SER A 868 -49.59 0.91 18.29
C SER A 868 -48.94 1.01 16.91
N GLY A 869 -47.80 1.71 16.80
CA GLY A 869 -47.10 1.90 15.54
C GLY A 869 -46.59 0.59 14.93
N GLY A 870 -45.90 -0.23 15.71
CA GLY A 870 -45.34 -1.50 15.23
C GLY A 870 -46.43 -2.49 14.77
N ARG A 871 -47.55 -2.58 15.50
CA ARG A 871 -48.67 -3.47 15.13
C ARG A 871 -49.40 -3.03 13.87
N ALA A 872 -49.60 -1.73 13.70
CA ALA A 872 -50.21 -1.21 12.49
C ALA A 872 -49.28 -1.47 11.30
N MET A 873 -47.99 -1.16 11.45
CA MET A 873 -47.00 -1.34 10.38
C MET A 873 -46.91 -2.78 9.89
N THR A 874 -46.89 -3.78 10.78
CA THR A 874 -46.81 -5.19 10.37
C THR A 874 -48.00 -5.65 9.55
N ALA A 875 -49.20 -5.18 9.89
CA ALA A 875 -50.40 -5.46 9.10
C ALA A 875 -50.37 -4.74 7.74
N LEU A 876 -49.84 -3.52 7.68
CA LEU A 876 -49.73 -2.74 6.45
C LEU A 876 -48.69 -3.29 5.47
N LEU A 877 -47.55 -3.79 5.96
CA LEU A 877 -46.47 -4.34 5.13
C LEU A 877 -46.92 -5.55 4.28
N ALA A 878 -47.92 -6.30 4.72
CA ALA A 878 -48.46 -7.44 3.96
C ALA A 878 -49.31 -7.02 2.75
N VAL A 879 -49.91 -5.82 2.77
CA VAL A 879 -50.85 -5.34 1.75
C VAL A 879 -50.23 -5.17 0.36
N PRO A 880 -49.07 -4.49 0.17
CA PRO A 880 -48.49 -4.30 -1.15
C PRO A 880 -47.85 -5.58 -1.74
N LEU A 881 -47.65 -6.62 -0.93
CA LEU A 881 -47.05 -7.89 -1.34
C LEU A 881 -48.07 -8.97 -1.69
N SER A 882 -49.20 -8.98 -0.97
CA SER A 882 -50.24 -9.99 -1.12
C SER A 882 -51.09 -9.73 -2.35
N PHE A 883 -51.56 -10.80 -3.00
CA PHE A 883 -52.61 -10.70 -4.03
C PHE A 883 -54.04 -10.70 -3.45
N GLY A 884 -54.20 -10.67 -2.11
CA GLY A 884 -55.49 -10.50 -1.44
C GLY A 884 -55.60 -11.24 -0.10
N PRO A 885 -55.58 -12.60 -0.07
CA PRO A 885 -55.88 -13.39 1.12
C PRO A 885 -55.06 -13.03 2.37
N ALA A 886 -53.74 -12.96 2.25
CA ALA A 886 -52.83 -12.63 3.34
C ALA A 886 -52.98 -11.19 3.79
N GLY A 887 -53.14 -10.24 2.84
CA GLY A 887 -53.40 -8.83 3.14
C GLY A 887 -54.69 -8.64 3.94
N LEU A 888 -55.79 -9.26 3.52
CA LEU A 888 -57.07 -9.21 4.23
C LEU A 888 -57.00 -9.85 5.62
N LEU A 889 -56.30 -10.98 5.74
CA LEU A 889 -56.08 -11.62 7.03
C LEU A 889 -55.23 -10.75 7.97
N ALA A 890 -54.16 -10.15 7.44
CA ALA A 890 -53.28 -9.25 8.21
C ALA A 890 -54.04 -8.05 8.76
N LEU A 891 -54.86 -7.39 7.93
CA LEU A 891 -55.64 -6.23 8.33
C LEU A 891 -56.75 -6.57 9.33
N SER A 892 -57.45 -7.70 9.13
CA SER A 892 -58.51 -8.14 10.04
C SER A 892 -57.98 -8.53 11.42
N LEU A 893 -56.86 -9.27 11.47
CA LEU A 893 -56.19 -9.61 12.72
C LEU A 893 -55.56 -8.38 13.39
N GLY A 894 -54.96 -7.47 12.61
CA GLY A 894 -54.45 -6.19 13.09
C GLY A 894 -55.55 -5.34 13.72
N PHE A 895 -56.71 -5.25 13.07
CA PHE A 895 -57.89 -4.55 13.60
C PHE A 895 -58.35 -5.17 14.93
N ARG A 896 -58.54 -6.49 14.97
CA ARG A 896 -58.92 -7.23 16.19
C ARG A 896 -57.93 -6.96 17.33
N ARG A 897 -56.63 -6.98 17.05
CA ARG A 897 -55.57 -6.70 18.04
C ARG A 897 -55.59 -5.27 18.53
N GLY A 898 -55.79 -4.31 17.63
CA GLY A 898 -55.92 -2.90 17.98
C GLY A 898 -57.04 -2.66 18.97
N VAL A 899 -58.19 -3.30 18.74
CA VAL A 899 -59.33 -3.31 19.67
C VAL A 899 -58.96 -3.95 21.01
N LEU A 900 -58.37 -5.14 20.96
CA LEU A 900 -57.99 -5.90 22.14
C LEU A 900 -56.96 -5.18 23.03
N TRP A 901 -56.01 -4.43 22.45
CA TRP A 901 -54.98 -3.67 23.17
C TRP A 901 -55.40 -2.23 23.47
N ARG A 902 -56.63 -1.83 23.14
CA ARG A 902 -57.15 -0.46 23.30
C ARG A 902 -56.28 0.61 22.61
N GLN A 903 -55.78 0.29 21.41
CA GLN A 903 -54.90 1.15 20.62
C GLN A 903 -55.65 1.68 19.38
N PRO A 904 -56.29 2.86 19.45
CA PRO A 904 -57.15 3.39 18.38
C PRO A 904 -56.44 3.65 17.05
N ALA A 905 -55.13 3.90 17.07
CA ALA A 905 -54.34 4.09 15.86
C ALA A 905 -54.25 2.83 14.97
N VAL A 906 -54.31 1.62 15.57
CA VAL A 906 -54.20 0.36 14.80
C VAL A 906 -55.46 0.14 13.95
N PRO A 907 -56.69 0.15 14.50
CA PRO A 907 -57.92 0.00 13.70
C PRO A 907 -58.12 1.10 12.67
N LEU A 908 -57.64 2.33 12.93
CA LEU A 908 -57.62 3.40 11.94
C LEU A 908 -56.79 3.00 10.72
N LEU A 909 -55.52 2.64 10.93
CA LEU A 909 -54.59 2.34 9.84
C LEU A 909 -54.97 1.05 9.10
N THR A 910 -55.36 0.00 9.82
CA THR A 910 -55.78 -1.26 9.19
C THR A 910 -57.12 -1.13 8.47
N GLY A 911 -58.05 -0.35 9.03
CA GLY A 911 -59.33 -0.05 8.40
C GLY A 911 -59.18 0.80 7.14
N ALA A 912 -58.34 1.84 7.19
CA ALA A 912 -58.05 2.70 6.04
C ALA A 912 -57.39 1.94 4.87
N SER A 913 -56.67 0.86 5.15
CA SER A 913 -55.97 0.06 4.13
C SER A 913 -56.77 -1.15 3.64
N LEU A 914 -57.92 -1.44 4.27
CA LEU A 914 -58.81 -2.55 3.88
C LEU A 914 -59.26 -2.48 2.41
N PRO A 915 -59.63 -1.31 1.85
CA PRO A 915 -60.00 -1.21 0.44
C PRO A 915 -58.86 -1.61 -0.51
N MET A 916 -57.60 -1.41 -0.14
CA MET A 916 -56.44 -1.79 -0.97
C MET A 916 -56.30 -3.30 -1.05
N ALA A 917 -56.31 -4.00 0.09
CA ALA A 917 -56.25 -5.46 0.12
C ALA A 917 -57.46 -6.10 -0.59
N TRP A 918 -58.64 -5.48 -0.46
CA TRP A 918 -59.85 -5.87 -1.20
C TRP A 918 -59.68 -5.70 -2.71
N ALA A 919 -59.16 -4.56 -3.17
CA ALA A 919 -58.92 -4.30 -4.58
C ALA A 919 -57.97 -5.34 -5.19
N SER A 920 -56.91 -5.74 -4.46
CA SER A 920 -56.01 -6.80 -4.91
C SER A 920 -56.71 -8.14 -5.09
N LEU A 921 -57.62 -8.51 -4.19
CA LEU A 921 -58.39 -9.74 -4.30
C LEU A 921 -59.36 -9.69 -5.49
N VAL A 922 -60.11 -8.59 -5.62
CA VAL A 922 -61.12 -8.40 -6.67
C VAL A 922 -60.50 -8.42 -8.06
N PHE A 923 -59.27 -7.91 -8.21
CA PHE A 923 -58.59 -7.82 -9.49
C PHE A 923 -58.54 -9.15 -10.26
N TRP A 924 -58.29 -10.27 -9.58
CA TRP A 924 -58.26 -11.60 -10.21
C TRP A 924 -59.49 -12.45 -9.88
N LEU A 925 -60.11 -12.24 -8.71
CA LEU A 925 -61.27 -13.02 -8.29
C LEU A 925 -62.55 -12.65 -9.05
N GLY A 926 -62.74 -11.36 -9.35
CA GLY A 926 -63.91 -10.90 -10.13
C GLY A 926 -63.97 -11.52 -11.52
N PRO A 927 -62.90 -11.39 -12.33
CA PRO A 927 -62.82 -12.01 -13.65
C PRO A 927 -62.95 -13.55 -13.61
N SER A 928 -62.31 -14.22 -12.65
CA SER A 928 -62.37 -15.69 -12.55
C SER A 928 -63.74 -16.23 -12.14
N LEU A 929 -64.55 -15.46 -11.41
CA LEU A 929 -65.92 -15.80 -11.05
C LEU A 929 -66.96 -15.27 -12.06
N GLY A 930 -66.56 -14.41 -13.00
CA GLY A 930 -67.48 -13.72 -13.92
C GLY A 930 -68.42 -12.73 -13.20
N LEU A 931 -67.99 -12.14 -12.09
CA LEU A 931 -68.78 -11.21 -11.26
C LEU A 931 -68.15 -9.82 -11.21
N ASP A 932 -68.96 -8.77 -11.39
CA ASP A 932 -68.57 -7.38 -11.21
C ASP A 932 -68.54 -7.01 -9.72
N LEU A 933 -67.41 -7.32 -9.06
CA LEU A 933 -67.18 -6.97 -7.67
C LEU A 933 -66.76 -5.49 -7.52
N PRO A 934 -67.12 -4.81 -6.41
CA PRO A 934 -66.78 -3.41 -6.19
C PRO A 934 -65.26 -3.21 -6.17
N GLY A 935 -64.74 -2.35 -7.04
CA GLY A 935 -63.32 -1.98 -7.08
C GLY A 935 -62.87 -1.10 -5.90
N LEU A 936 -61.65 -0.56 -5.99
CA LEU A 936 -61.01 0.22 -4.93
C LEU A 936 -61.87 1.42 -4.45
N VAL A 937 -62.39 2.22 -5.38
CA VAL A 937 -63.12 3.45 -5.06
C VAL A 937 -64.45 3.16 -4.34
N PRO A 938 -65.34 2.30 -4.86
CA PRO A 938 -66.56 1.92 -4.13
C PRO A 938 -66.26 1.31 -2.75
N ALA A 939 -65.24 0.44 -2.64
CA ALA A 939 -64.86 -0.15 -1.36
C ALA A 939 -64.38 0.91 -0.34
N ALA A 940 -63.58 1.88 -0.78
CA ALA A 940 -63.11 2.96 0.08
C ALA A 940 -64.25 3.88 0.55
N LEU A 941 -65.23 4.18 -0.31
CA LEU A 941 -66.42 4.94 0.08
C LEU A 941 -67.27 4.21 1.13
N VAL A 942 -67.47 2.90 0.95
CA VAL A 942 -68.23 2.07 1.90
C VAL A 942 -67.52 2.01 3.26
N VAL A 943 -66.21 1.74 3.28
CA VAL A 943 -65.43 1.67 4.53
C VAL A 943 -65.33 3.06 5.19
N GLY A 944 -65.20 4.12 4.41
CA GLY A 944 -65.20 5.51 4.91
C GLY A 944 -66.53 5.89 5.54
N GLY A 945 -67.66 5.54 4.91
CA GLY A 945 -69.00 5.71 5.46
C GLY A 945 -69.22 4.89 6.74
N LEU A 946 -68.75 3.64 6.76
CA LEU A 946 -68.76 2.81 7.97
C LEU A 946 -67.97 3.47 9.11
N SER A 947 -66.85 4.13 8.81
CA SER A 947 -66.05 4.87 9.79
C SER A 947 -66.85 6.00 10.46
N LEU A 948 -67.67 6.71 9.69
CA LEU A 948 -68.58 7.74 10.23
C LEU A 948 -69.67 7.13 11.11
N LEU A 949 -70.27 6.00 10.69
CA LEU A 949 -71.24 5.28 11.52
C LEU A 949 -70.62 4.81 12.84
N VAL A 950 -69.38 4.33 12.81
CA VAL A 950 -68.62 3.99 14.03
C VAL A 950 -68.37 5.24 14.87
N ALA A 951 -68.06 6.39 14.27
CA ALA A 951 -67.91 7.64 15.02
C ALA A 951 -69.21 8.01 15.75
N ALA A 952 -70.38 7.93 15.10
CA ALA A 952 -71.68 8.12 15.76
C ALA A 952 -71.88 7.13 16.90
N TRP A 953 -71.62 5.85 16.65
CA TRP A 953 -71.76 4.80 17.66
C TRP A 953 -70.86 5.06 18.87
N THR A 954 -69.63 5.54 18.69
CA THR A 954 -68.72 5.85 19.80
C THR A 954 -69.19 7.02 20.67
N VAL A 955 -69.95 7.96 20.10
CA VAL A 955 -70.62 9.04 20.84
C VAL A 955 -71.78 8.47 21.65
N VAL A 956 -72.64 7.67 21.03
CA VAL A 956 -73.81 7.05 21.70
C VAL A 956 -73.40 6.08 22.81
N ALA A 957 -72.32 5.31 22.59
CA ALA A 957 -71.82 4.31 23.54
C ALA A 957 -70.81 4.87 24.56
N GLU A 958 -70.60 6.20 24.58
CA GLU A 958 -69.69 6.90 25.49
C GLU A 958 -68.25 6.33 25.51
N ARG A 959 -67.71 5.98 24.34
CA ARG A 959 -66.34 5.43 24.20
C ARG A 959 -65.40 6.43 23.51
N PRO A 960 -64.94 7.49 24.21
CA PRO A 960 -64.20 8.59 23.58
C PRO A 960 -62.84 8.20 23.00
N LEU A 961 -62.28 7.05 23.42
CA LEU A 961 -61.01 6.52 22.94
C LEU A 961 -60.99 6.31 21.42
N TRP A 962 -62.11 5.86 20.84
CA TRP A 962 -62.19 5.44 19.43
C TRP A 962 -62.68 6.56 18.50
N LEU A 963 -63.24 7.63 19.06
CA LEU A 963 -63.88 8.71 18.32
C LEU A 963 -62.93 9.37 17.32
N ALA A 964 -61.70 9.64 17.74
CA ALA A 964 -60.70 10.28 16.89
C ALA A 964 -60.28 9.40 15.72
N ALA A 965 -60.03 8.11 15.97
CA ALA A 965 -59.67 7.15 14.95
C ALA A 965 -60.79 6.94 13.92
N ALA A 966 -62.05 6.86 14.36
CA ALA A 966 -63.20 6.71 13.46
C ALA A 966 -63.40 7.95 12.56
N LEU A 967 -63.32 9.15 13.12
CA LEU A 967 -63.42 10.38 12.31
C LEU A 967 -62.24 10.50 11.33
N GLN A 968 -61.01 10.28 11.79
CA GLN A 968 -59.83 10.33 10.92
C GLN A 968 -59.89 9.27 9.80
N GLY A 969 -60.42 8.08 10.08
CA GLY A 969 -60.61 7.03 9.07
C GLY A 969 -61.57 7.48 7.96
N GLY A 970 -62.66 8.17 8.35
CA GLY A 970 -63.56 8.83 7.40
C GLY A 970 -62.85 9.86 6.51
N HIS A 971 -61.98 10.71 7.09
CA HIS A 971 -61.23 11.71 6.31
C HIS A 971 -60.25 11.06 5.32
N VAL A 972 -59.46 10.09 5.80
CA VAL A 972 -58.43 9.41 5.01
C VAL A 972 -59.04 8.60 3.85
N LEU A 973 -60.26 8.07 4.02
CA LEU A 973 -60.91 7.26 2.99
C LEU A 973 -61.82 8.07 2.07
N LEU A 974 -62.70 8.91 2.60
CA LEU A 974 -63.74 9.57 1.80
C LEU A 974 -63.16 10.66 0.89
N ILE A 975 -62.18 11.44 1.34
CA ILE A 975 -61.62 12.53 0.53
C ILE A 975 -60.91 11.96 -0.72
N PRO A 976 -59.93 11.05 -0.60
CA PRO A 976 -59.22 10.53 -1.77
C PRO A 976 -60.12 9.65 -2.65
N ALA A 977 -61.05 8.87 -2.07
CA ALA A 977 -61.95 8.04 -2.85
C ALA A 977 -62.97 8.85 -3.66
N ALA A 978 -63.58 9.88 -3.04
CA ALA A 978 -64.53 10.74 -3.74
C ALA A 978 -63.83 11.60 -4.81
N TRP A 979 -62.60 12.04 -4.55
CA TRP A 979 -61.76 12.65 -5.59
C TRP A 979 -61.47 11.65 -6.72
N GLY A 980 -60.91 10.49 -6.41
CA GLY A 980 -60.50 9.52 -7.41
C GLY A 980 -61.65 9.00 -8.29
N GLY A 981 -62.85 8.90 -7.73
CA GLY A 981 -64.05 8.46 -8.47
C GLY A 981 -64.81 9.57 -9.20
N TYR A 982 -64.92 10.76 -8.61
CA TYR A 982 -65.84 11.82 -9.08
C TYR A 982 -65.16 13.19 -9.24
N GLY A 983 -63.83 13.23 -9.23
CA GLY A 983 -63.02 14.44 -9.35
C GLY A 983 -63.23 15.42 -8.20
N LEU A 984 -62.97 16.71 -8.48
CA LEU A 984 -63.03 17.78 -7.49
C LEU A 984 -64.42 17.92 -6.85
N THR A 985 -65.49 17.67 -7.63
CA THR A 985 -66.86 17.72 -7.13
C THR A 985 -67.14 16.69 -6.04
N GLY A 986 -66.63 15.46 -6.20
CA GLY A 986 -66.71 14.43 -5.17
C GLY A 986 -65.93 14.79 -3.92
N ALA A 987 -64.73 15.36 -4.08
CA ALA A 987 -63.90 15.81 -2.95
C ALA A 987 -64.61 16.88 -2.11
N VAL A 988 -65.24 17.86 -2.75
CA VAL A 988 -66.04 18.91 -2.08
C VAL A 988 -67.20 18.29 -1.29
N VAL A 989 -67.95 17.37 -1.90
CA VAL A 989 -69.04 16.66 -1.22
C VAL A 989 -68.54 15.88 -0.01
N ALA A 990 -67.42 15.15 -0.14
CA ALA A 990 -66.82 14.43 0.97
C ALA A 990 -66.40 15.38 2.12
N LEU A 991 -65.78 16.52 1.80
CA LEU A 991 -65.40 17.54 2.79
C LEU A 991 -66.60 18.16 3.50
N LEU A 992 -67.70 18.42 2.79
CA LEU A 992 -68.95 18.92 3.40
C LEU A 992 -69.56 17.88 4.35
N ILE A 993 -69.61 16.61 3.94
CA ILE A 993 -70.08 15.50 4.80
C ILE A 993 -69.21 15.42 6.06
N LEU A 994 -67.88 15.42 5.91
CA LEU A 994 -66.92 15.34 7.02
C LEU A 994 -66.98 16.57 7.93
N SER A 995 -67.22 17.76 7.37
CA SER A 995 -67.44 19.00 8.11
C SER A 995 -68.68 18.88 9.00
N GLY A 996 -69.82 18.49 8.43
CA GLY A 996 -71.07 18.29 9.15
C GLY A 996 -70.93 17.27 10.29
N TRP A 997 -70.33 16.12 10.00
CA TRP A 997 -70.04 15.10 11.00
C TRP A 997 -69.14 15.59 12.14
N SER A 998 -68.06 16.31 11.81
CA SER A 998 -67.12 16.83 12.82
C SER A 998 -67.77 17.91 13.72
N TRP A 999 -68.65 18.75 13.17
CA TRP A 999 -69.44 19.71 13.94
C TRP A 999 -70.44 19.05 14.87
N ILE A 1000 -71.26 18.13 14.35
CA ILE A 1000 -72.27 17.39 15.14
C ILE A 1000 -71.59 16.66 16.31
N VAL A 1001 -70.52 15.90 16.03
CA VAL A 1001 -69.75 15.20 17.06
C VAL A 1001 -69.10 16.19 18.05
N GLY A 1002 -68.54 17.30 17.56
CA GLY A 1002 -67.89 18.31 18.41
C GLY A 1002 -68.85 18.99 19.39
N ILE A 1003 -70.11 19.17 19.01
CA ILE A 1003 -71.19 19.67 19.87
C ILE A 1003 -71.58 18.61 20.90
N LEU A 1004 -71.88 17.38 20.45
CA LEU A 1004 -72.35 16.30 21.32
C LEU A 1004 -71.31 15.90 22.39
N VAL A 1005 -70.02 15.96 22.06
CA VAL A 1005 -68.91 15.59 22.98
C VAL A 1005 -68.28 16.81 23.66
N LEU A 1006 -68.80 18.02 23.42
CA LEU A 1006 -68.30 19.30 23.96
C LEU A 1006 -66.79 19.55 23.72
N ARG A 1007 -66.23 19.03 22.62
CA ARG A 1007 -64.79 19.15 22.29
C ARG A 1007 -64.56 20.24 21.24
N ARG A 1008 -63.82 21.29 21.63
CA ARG A 1008 -63.44 22.39 20.73
C ARG A 1008 -62.63 21.92 19.51
N SER A 1009 -61.76 20.93 19.67
CA SER A 1009 -60.89 20.42 18.60
C SER A 1009 -61.65 19.94 17.36
N TRP A 1010 -62.78 19.24 17.54
CA TRP A 1010 -63.58 18.72 16.42
C TRP A 1010 -64.37 19.80 15.68
N ARG A 1011 -64.80 20.85 16.40
CA ARG A 1011 -65.42 22.03 15.76
C ARG A 1011 -64.42 22.80 14.89
N VAL A 1012 -63.15 22.86 15.31
CA VAL A 1012 -62.07 23.46 14.51
C VAL A 1012 -61.79 22.62 13.26
N ILE A 1013 -61.73 21.29 13.36
CA ILE A 1013 -61.57 20.40 12.19
C ILE A 1013 -62.77 20.54 11.25
N GLY A 1014 -63.99 20.63 11.78
CA GLY A 1014 -65.18 20.88 10.99
C GLY A 1014 -65.13 22.20 10.22
N LEU A 1015 -64.65 23.28 10.84
CA LEU A 1015 -64.40 24.56 10.16
C LEU A 1015 -63.31 24.43 9.09
N ALA A 1016 -62.22 23.72 9.37
CA ALA A 1016 -61.14 23.50 8.40
C ALA A 1016 -61.63 22.74 7.16
N ASN A 1017 -62.44 21.70 7.33
CA ASN A 1017 -63.05 20.97 6.20
C ASN A 1017 -64.01 21.85 5.39
N LEU A 1018 -64.76 22.73 6.05
CA LEU A 1018 -65.67 23.66 5.38
C LEU A 1018 -64.90 24.68 4.54
N LEU A 1019 -63.80 25.22 5.08
CA LEU A 1019 -62.91 26.11 4.33
C LEU A 1019 -62.24 25.37 3.17
N GLY A 1020 -61.78 24.15 3.38
CA GLY A 1020 -61.20 23.31 2.32
C GLY A 1020 -62.20 22.90 1.23
N ALA A 1021 -63.49 22.84 1.54
CA ALA A 1021 -64.56 22.63 0.54
C ALA A 1021 -64.88 23.92 -0.24
N TRP A 1022 -64.55 25.08 0.33
CA TRP A 1022 -64.81 26.40 -0.25
C TRP A 1022 -63.68 26.89 -1.17
N THR A 1023 -62.44 26.53 -0.85
CA THR A 1023 -61.24 26.77 -1.68
C THR A 1023 -61.10 25.74 -2.77
#